data_AF-A0A4Q2DVP3-F1
#
_entry.id   AF-A0A4Q2DVP3-F1
#
_cell.length_a   1.000
_cell.length_b   1.000
_cell.length_c   1.000
_cell.angle_alpha   90.00
_cell.angle_beta   90.00
_cell.angle_gamma   90.00
#
_symmetry.space_group_name_H-M   'P 1'
#
loop_
_entity.id
_entity.type
_entity.pdbx_description
1 polymer ?
#
loop_
_entity_poly.entity_id
_entity_poly.type
_entity_poly.pdbx_seq_one_letter_code
_entity_poly.pdbx_strand_id
1 'polypeptide(L)'
;MDLEALLRSLNSNDNQGNKSRFYLTDISLKCEDSDTNSTHQPLNITGLSIFGLEDDPDTGSCFQLVQAGDRQWKVEGSIELASGMNGLEIIAQSEEGSDVGSLKLDSIKMHAVANSSEHGHSQRMETADEGLHLTLLWDVCEVPSETITTLEELLVFLSNYGNQLRDRFNHTGDLADVAEAIAAHQGAVGLAPPGHADLPVHFSNLGTSFLARFEHTGELSDIAGAIAAHQKAVELTPSGHAALPFRFNNLGSSLSTHFRHTRELSDINDAIAALQKAVELTPSGHTNLPLFLTNLGNSFQFRFQHTRNLSDISDAIVAHQEAVELTPSGHDKHTGDLDDVANAITAHQKAVELTPAGHAKVSWYLNNLGTSLSAHYGRTGELSDIADAISAQQKAIELTPLDHADLPFRFNNLGNSFSARFKHTGELSDIADAIAALQKAIELTPSGHVNLPLCLNSFGNSLLARFKHTKELSDICGAIEALQKAIELTPSGHANLPLCLNSFGNSLLARFEHTGEAADIADAIVANQKAVELTPLGHANLPVLFTSLGNSFLCHFKQTHELSDISEAIAAHQKAVELTPLGHANLPSCFNNLGNSSSARFEQTGELSDIADAIAAHQKAVELTPLGHAGLSSYYNNLGSSFSSCFKHTREQSDIIHAIAAFQKAVELTPSGHANLPLLFTNLGDSFLSCYKHTQNLSDIANAISAFQKAVELTPQGHAKVSWCLHHLGSSFLTRFEHTGELSDISDAIVAHQKAVKLTPSDHANLPFHLNNLGKSLSARFKHTEKLSDISDAIAASQKAIELTPLGHANLPSLFTNLGNSFLSCFEHTGKLSDIAGAIAAHQKAVELTPSGHAKVPFCWNDLGNSFSARFKHTGELSDIDEAIAAHQTTVKLTPSDHVDLPSHFNNLGSSFSARFKHTAELSDISGAIAAHQKAVELSPPGHADLPFLFTNLGNSFSGRFQHTGDLSDIADAIAAHQKAVELTPAGHPKAPWCFNNLGGSFSLRFEHTRDLYDIANAIAAHQKAVELTPSGHAYLPSRCNNLGISFSTRFEHTGNVSDIADAIAVHQKAVDLTPPGHANLPLFSTNLGNSFLRSFDHTKKLSNIADAIAAHQKAVELAPSGHAKVPLFLTNLGNSLLARFEHTGDPHDIVHAIATYQKAVKLTPPGHVDLPSRFINLGTSFKQPALLVLHQSD
;
A
#
# COMPACT_ATOMS: atom_id res chain seq x y z
N MET A 1 46.25 -59.65 -43.08
CA MET A 1 45.63 -60.95 -42.77
C MET A 1 45.13 -61.53 -44.07
N ASP A 2 45.41 -62.81 -44.31
CA ASP A 2 45.03 -63.50 -45.55
C ASP A 2 43.51 -63.58 -45.64
N LEU A 3 42.93 -63.05 -46.73
CA LEU A 3 41.47 -62.97 -46.93
C LEU A 3 40.83 -64.37 -46.84
N GLU A 4 41.54 -65.40 -47.28
CA GLU A 4 41.13 -66.81 -47.16
C GLU A 4 41.07 -67.31 -45.70
N ALA A 5 41.91 -66.79 -44.79
CA ALA A 5 41.92 -67.23 -43.40
C ALA A 5 40.78 -66.61 -42.59
N LEU A 6 40.38 -65.38 -42.93
CA LEU A 6 39.26 -64.68 -42.29
C LEU A 6 37.90 -65.19 -42.82
N LEU A 7 37.80 -65.45 -44.13
CA LEU A 7 36.63 -66.10 -44.73
C LEU A 7 36.44 -67.54 -44.21
N ARG A 8 37.52 -68.23 -43.80
CA ARG A 8 37.41 -69.53 -43.12
C ARG A 8 36.92 -69.40 -41.68
N SER A 9 37.34 -68.39 -40.91
CA SER A 9 36.86 -68.24 -39.52
C SER A 9 35.42 -67.77 -39.41
N LEU A 10 34.94 -66.97 -40.37
CA LEU A 10 33.52 -66.56 -40.48
C LEU A 10 32.62 -67.71 -40.96
N ASN A 11 33.17 -68.70 -41.65
CA ASN A 11 32.45 -69.90 -42.11
C ASN A 11 32.68 -71.15 -41.23
N SER A 12 33.49 -71.11 -40.16
CA SER A 12 33.89 -72.31 -39.40
C SER A 12 33.25 -72.50 -38.03
N ASN A 13 32.22 -71.74 -37.67
CA ASN A 13 31.41 -72.02 -36.48
C ASN A 13 29.95 -72.25 -36.87
N ASP A 14 29.64 -73.44 -37.39
CA ASP A 14 28.68 -74.32 -36.71
C ASP A 14 28.56 -75.66 -37.43
N ASN A 15 28.78 -76.72 -36.66
CA ASN A 15 28.70 -78.10 -37.10
C ASN A 15 27.25 -78.62 -36.97
N GLN A 16 26.28 -77.87 -37.51
CA GLN A 16 24.90 -78.32 -37.72
C GLN A 16 24.41 -77.78 -39.07
N GLY A 17 23.78 -78.66 -39.86
CA GLY A 17 23.62 -78.51 -41.29
C GLY A 17 22.98 -77.21 -41.80
N ASN A 18 23.44 -76.81 -42.98
CA ASN A 18 22.91 -75.79 -43.88
C ASN A 18 21.36 -75.75 -43.86
N LYS A 19 20.77 -74.80 -43.12
CA LYS A 19 19.32 -74.58 -43.10
C LYS A 19 19.05 -73.08 -43.08
N SER A 20 18.25 -72.63 -44.04
CA SER A 20 17.68 -71.27 -44.06
C SER A 20 16.98 -70.97 -42.73
N ARG A 21 17.12 -69.74 -42.22
CA ARG A 21 16.39 -69.30 -41.02
C ARG A 21 15.06 -68.72 -41.47
N PHE A 22 13.97 -69.24 -40.92
CA PHE A 22 12.62 -68.78 -41.20
C PHE A 22 12.13 -67.93 -40.04
N TYR A 23 11.50 -66.79 -40.34
CA TYR A 23 10.93 -65.89 -39.35
C TYR A 23 9.44 -65.71 -39.59
N LEU A 24 8.64 -65.69 -38.52
CA LEU A 24 7.29 -65.15 -38.54
C LEU A 24 7.36 -63.63 -38.44
N THR A 25 6.75 -62.95 -39.41
CA THR A 25 6.71 -61.48 -39.51
C THR A 25 5.26 -61.01 -39.59
N ASP A 26 5.03 -59.71 -39.37
CA ASP A 26 3.70 -59.08 -39.48
C ASP A 26 2.59 -59.78 -38.65
N ILE A 27 2.97 -60.30 -37.47
CA ILE A 27 2.06 -61.01 -36.58
C ILE A 27 1.05 -60.03 -35.99
N SER A 28 -0.23 -60.25 -36.27
CA SER A 28 -1.31 -59.43 -35.75
C SER A 28 -2.53 -60.25 -35.36
N LEU A 29 -3.21 -59.83 -34.30
CA LEU A 29 -4.43 -60.43 -33.81
C LEU A 29 -5.59 -59.46 -34.03
N LYS A 30 -6.68 -59.95 -34.61
CA LYS A 30 -7.86 -59.13 -34.94
C LYS A 30 -9.14 -59.80 -34.45
N CYS A 31 -10.04 -59.03 -33.85
CA CYS A 31 -11.37 -59.49 -33.45
C CYS A 31 -12.43 -59.08 -34.48
N GLU A 32 -13.27 -60.02 -34.94
CA GLU A 32 -14.29 -59.81 -35.97
C GLU A 32 -15.70 -60.17 -35.46
N ASP A 33 -16.45 -59.23 -34.87
CA ASP A 33 -17.82 -59.54 -34.40
C ASP A 33 -18.78 -59.79 -35.58
N SER A 34 -19.48 -60.93 -35.53
CA SER A 34 -20.68 -61.19 -36.33
C SER A 34 -21.93 -61.06 -35.45
N ASP A 35 -22.30 -59.82 -35.07
CA ASP A 35 -23.68 -59.35 -34.94
C ASP A 35 -23.72 -58.02 -34.15
N THR A 36 -24.23 -56.98 -34.81
CA THR A 36 -24.46 -55.66 -34.20
C THR A 36 -25.65 -55.73 -33.25
N ASN A 37 -25.49 -56.25 -32.02
CA ASN A 37 -26.26 -55.91 -30.80
C ASN A 37 -26.01 -56.89 -29.64
N SER A 38 -24.83 -56.89 -29.04
CA SER A 38 -24.67 -57.45 -27.69
C SER A 38 -23.64 -56.67 -26.86
N THR A 39 -24.03 -56.36 -25.64
CA THR A 39 -23.23 -55.65 -24.63
C THR A 39 -22.15 -56.59 -24.08
N HIS A 40 -20.93 -56.53 -24.60
CA HIS A 40 -19.75 -57.16 -23.99
C HIS A 40 -18.68 -56.10 -23.66
N GLN A 41 -17.99 -56.30 -22.52
CA GLN A 41 -16.95 -55.43 -21.98
C GLN A 41 -15.80 -55.20 -22.99
N PRO A 42 -15.04 -54.09 -22.87
CA PRO A 42 -13.86 -53.86 -23.72
C PRO A 42 -12.85 -55.00 -23.50
N LEU A 43 -12.60 -55.75 -24.57
CA LEU A 43 -11.64 -56.84 -24.56
C LEU A 43 -10.23 -56.27 -24.72
N ASN A 44 -9.34 -56.43 -23.73
CA ASN A 44 -7.96 -55.96 -23.77
C ASN A 44 -7.00 -57.16 -23.74
N ILE A 45 -6.37 -57.45 -24.88
CA ILE A 45 -5.41 -58.55 -25.04
C ILE A 45 -4.00 -57.96 -25.00
N THR A 46 -3.20 -58.40 -24.05
CA THR A 46 -1.86 -57.82 -23.77
C THR A 46 -0.72 -58.75 -24.12
N GLY A 47 -0.98 -60.07 -24.21
CA GLY A 47 0.04 -61.07 -24.44
C GLY A 47 -0.35 -62.12 -25.48
N LEU A 48 0.65 -62.60 -26.21
CA LEU A 48 0.56 -63.77 -27.08
C LEU A 48 1.64 -64.78 -26.65
N SER A 49 1.22 -65.92 -26.12
CA SER A 49 2.12 -66.99 -25.67
C SER A 49 2.20 -68.07 -26.74
N ILE A 50 3.41 -68.35 -27.23
CA ILE A 50 3.66 -69.33 -28.29
C ILE A 50 4.50 -70.47 -27.72
N PHE A 51 3.98 -71.68 -27.81
CA PHE A 51 4.60 -72.92 -27.36
C PHE A 51 5.12 -73.73 -28.55
N GLY A 52 6.29 -74.36 -28.35
CA GLY A 52 6.98 -75.16 -29.37
C GLY A 52 8.04 -74.44 -30.20
N LEU A 53 8.47 -73.22 -29.79
CA LEU A 53 9.59 -72.50 -30.43
C LEU A 53 10.98 -73.04 -30.05
N GLU A 54 11.07 -73.69 -28.88
CA GLU A 54 12.29 -74.28 -28.32
C GLU A 54 12.20 -75.82 -28.28
N ASP A 55 13.32 -76.52 -28.01
CA ASP A 55 13.38 -77.99 -27.99
C ASP A 55 12.47 -78.65 -26.91
N ASP A 56 11.99 -77.86 -25.92
CA ASP A 56 11.04 -78.30 -24.89
C ASP A 56 9.61 -77.81 -25.21
N PRO A 57 8.68 -78.72 -25.61
CA PRO A 57 7.34 -78.36 -26.06
C PRO A 57 6.43 -77.75 -24.97
N ASP A 58 6.79 -77.87 -23.69
CA ASP A 58 5.98 -77.33 -22.57
C ASP A 58 6.39 -75.90 -22.17
N THR A 59 7.47 -75.35 -22.76
CA THR A 59 7.98 -74.01 -22.45
C THR A 59 7.47 -72.98 -23.47
N GLY A 60 6.57 -72.08 -23.03
CA GLY A 60 5.98 -71.04 -23.87
C GLY A 60 6.74 -69.72 -23.80
N SER A 61 7.03 -69.11 -24.96
CA SER A 61 7.55 -67.75 -25.04
C SER A 61 6.40 -66.75 -25.11
N CYS A 62 6.38 -65.78 -24.19
CA CYS A 62 5.34 -64.76 -24.12
C CYS A 62 5.79 -63.46 -24.80
N PHE A 63 4.98 -62.98 -25.74
CA PHE A 63 5.21 -61.76 -26.50
C PHE A 63 4.17 -60.71 -26.14
N GLN A 64 4.62 -59.50 -25.80
CA GLN A 64 3.72 -58.39 -25.53
C GLN A 64 3.11 -57.86 -26.82
N LEU A 65 1.82 -57.54 -26.75
CA LEU A 65 1.05 -57.03 -27.88
C LEU A 65 0.86 -55.51 -27.75
N VAL A 66 1.12 -54.79 -28.85
CA VAL A 66 0.88 -53.35 -28.95
C VAL A 66 -0.42 -53.13 -29.72
N GLN A 67 -1.29 -52.28 -29.17
CA GLN A 67 -2.58 -51.95 -29.80
C GLN A 67 -2.34 -51.11 -31.07
N ALA A 68 -2.69 -51.67 -32.23
CA ALA A 68 -2.46 -51.05 -33.54
C ALA A 68 -3.73 -50.42 -34.14
N GLY A 69 -4.89 -50.64 -33.51
CA GLY A 69 -6.18 -50.10 -33.92
C GLY A 69 -7.30 -50.58 -32.99
N ASP A 70 -8.54 -50.20 -33.27
CA ASP A 70 -9.68 -50.64 -32.47
C ASP A 70 -9.89 -52.16 -32.68
N ARG A 71 -9.69 -52.94 -31.60
CA ARG A 71 -9.71 -54.42 -31.59
C ARG A 71 -8.70 -55.10 -32.53
N GLN A 72 -7.54 -54.47 -32.75
CA GLN A 72 -6.40 -55.05 -33.45
C GLN A 72 -5.10 -54.83 -32.68
N TRP A 73 -4.34 -55.91 -32.51
CA TRP A 73 -3.07 -55.93 -31.78
C TRP A 73 -1.95 -56.49 -32.65
N LYS A 74 -0.72 -56.02 -32.45
CA LYS A 74 0.47 -56.45 -33.20
C LYS A 74 1.61 -56.80 -32.26
N VAL A 75 2.42 -57.78 -32.66
CA VAL A 75 3.71 -58.05 -32.01
C VAL A 75 4.75 -57.13 -32.66
N GLU A 76 5.52 -56.39 -31.86
CA GLU A 76 6.65 -55.61 -32.36
C GLU A 76 7.88 -56.52 -32.54
N GLY A 77 8.22 -56.83 -33.80
CA GLY A 77 9.39 -57.65 -34.15
C GLY A 77 9.07 -58.92 -34.94
N SER A 78 10.08 -59.74 -35.18
CA SER A 78 10.00 -61.00 -35.93
C SER A 78 10.39 -62.18 -35.04
N ILE A 79 9.70 -63.33 -35.17
CA ILE A 79 9.93 -64.52 -34.34
C ILE A 79 10.64 -65.59 -35.18
N GLU A 80 11.84 -66.04 -34.77
CA GLU A 80 12.60 -67.10 -35.46
C GLU A 80 11.96 -68.49 -35.25
N LEU A 81 11.90 -69.30 -36.30
CA LEU A 81 11.41 -70.67 -36.27
C LEU A 81 12.57 -71.68 -36.34
N ALA A 82 12.72 -72.51 -35.31
CA ALA A 82 13.60 -73.67 -35.29
C ALA A 82 13.25 -74.71 -36.37
N SER A 83 14.27 -75.38 -36.91
CA SER A 83 14.10 -76.30 -38.04
C SER A 83 13.57 -77.69 -37.64
N GLY A 84 12.43 -78.12 -38.19
CA GLY A 84 11.87 -79.46 -37.97
C GLY A 84 10.71 -79.55 -36.96
N MET A 85 10.07 -78.42 -36.64
CA MET A 85 8.88 -78.39 -35.77
C MET A 85 7.69 -79.16 -36.36
N ASN A 86 6.95 -79.85 -35.49
CA ASN A 86 5.74 -80.61 -35.86
C ASN A 86 4.43 -79.84 -35.64
N GLY A 87 4.47 -78.63 -35.05
CA GLY A 87 3.33 -77.72 -34.91
C GLY A 87 3.60 -76.64 -33.85
N LEU A 88 2.80 -75.56 -33.85
CA LEU A 88 2.83 -74.51 -32.82
C LEU A 88 1.48 -74.44 -32.10
N GLU A 89 1.52 -74.14 -30.80
CA GLU A 89 0.33 -73.80 -30.01
C GLU A 89 0.42 -72.35 -29.55
N ILE A 90 -0.60 -71.56 -29.87
CA ILE A 90 -0.63 -70.11 -29.67
C ILE A 90 -1.82 -69.77 -28.80
N ILE A 91 -1.56 -69.06 -27.69
CA ILE A 91 -2.57 -68.66 -26.71
C ILE A 91 -2.56 -67.14 -26.57
N ALA A 92 -3.71 -66.51 -26.79
CA ALA A 92 -3.91 -65.08 -26.55
C ALA A 92 -4.36 -64.85 -25.10
N GLN A 93 -3.70 -63.90 -24.42
CA GLN A 93 -3.91 -63.64 -22.99
C GLN A 93 -4.41 -62.21 -22.73
N SER A 94 -5.34 -62.09 -21.80
CA SER A 94 -5.84 -60.80 -21.33
C SER A 94 -4.86 -60.12 -20.38
N GLU A 95 -5.12 -58.84 -20.07
CA GLU A 95 -4.37 -58.08 -19.06
C GLU A 95 -4.36 -58.73 -17.66
N GLU A 96 -5.37 -59.54 -17.33
CA GLU A 96 -5.46 -60.30 -16.08
C GLU A 96 -4.75 -61.68 -16.14
N GLY A 97 -4.15 -62.03 -17.29
CA GLY A 97 -3.43 -63.29 -17.51
C GLY A 97 -4.32 -64.50 -17.78
N SER A 98 -5.61 -64.29 -18.10
CA SER A 98 -6.54 -65.36 -18.49
C SER A 98 -6.46 -65.65 -19.99
N ASP A 99 -6.56 -66.93 -20.36
CA ASP A 99 -6.51 -67.39 -21.75
C ASP A 99 -7.84 -67.05 -22.46
N VAL A 100 -7.77 -66.22 -23.49
CA VAL A 100 -8.92 -65.66 -24.22
C VAL A 100 -9.24 -66.45 -25.48
N GLY A 101 -8.22 -67.04 -26.11
CA GLY A 101 -8.36 -67.92 -27.26
C GLY A 101 -7.08 -68.71 -27.53
N SER A 102 -7.24 -69.92 -28.06
CA SER A 102 -6.15 -70.84 -28.38
C SER A 102 -6.19 -71.26 -29.84
N LEU A 103 -5.03 -71.42 -30.46
CA LEU A 103 -4.90 -71.87 -31.84
C LEU A 103 -3.77 -72.88 -31.94
N LYS A 104 -4.05 -74.03 -32.54
CA LYS A 104 -3.07 -75.04 -32.85
C LYS A 104 -2.80 -75.10 -34.35
N LEU A 105 -1.53 -74.96 -34.72
CA LEU A 105 -1.05 -74.98 -36.09
C LEU A 105 -0.32 -76.28 -36.36
N ASP A 106 -1.04 -77.29 -36.86
CA ASP A 106 -0.45 -78.57 -37.28
C ASP A 106 0.15 -78.40 -38.69
N SER A 107 1.48 -78.38 -38.79
CA SER A 107 2.28 -78.16 -40.00
C SER A 107 2.21 -76.73 -40.60
N ILE A 108 3.14 -75.86 -40.18
CA ILE A 108 3.45 -74.63 -40.90
C ILE A 108 4.13 -75.04 -42.21
N LYS A 109 3.40 -75.00 -43.34
CA LYS A 109 3.96 -75.32 -44.66
C LYS A 109 5.04 -74.31 -45.03
N MET A 110 6.30 -74.68 -44.85
CA MET A 110 7.49 -73.89 -45.18
C MET A 110 7.79 -73.89 -46.70
N HIS A 111 6.87 -73.37 -47.51
CA HIS A 111 7.11 -73.14 -48.95
C HIS A 111 6.76 -71.71 -49.36
N ALA A 112 7.78 -70.94 -49.71
CA ALA A 112 7.65 -69.67 -50.42
C ALA A 112 7.09 -69.92 -51.83
N VAL A 113 5.91 -69.37 -52.14
CA VAL A 113 5.40 -69.28 -53.52
C VAL A 113 5.68 -67.88 -54.02
N ALA A 114 6.60 -67.77 -54.99
CA ALA A 114 6.81 -66.55 -55.74
C ALA A 114 5.59 -66.24 -56.61
N ASN A 115 5.13 -64.98 -56.55
CA ASN A 115 4.08 -64.31 -57.35
C ASN A 115 2.61 -64.44 -56.91
N SER A 116 2.19 -63.61 -55.94
CA SER A 116 0.90 -62.90 -55.96
C SER A 116 0.89 -61.78 -54.90
N SER A 117 0.46 -60.57 -55.26
CA SER A 117 0.53 -59.35 -54.44
C SER A 117 -0.65 -59.17 -53.47
N GLU A 118 -1.03 -60.22 -52.75
CA GLU A 118 -2.03 -60.19 -51.66
C GLU A 118 -1.96 -61.57 -50.98
N HIS A 119 -2.10 -61.62 -49.63
CA HIS A 119 -2.31 -62.77 -48.72
C HIS A 119 -1.15 -63.01 -47.72
N GLY A 120 -1.29 -62.44 -46.52
CA GLY A 120 -0.72 -63.00 -45.30
C GLY A 120 -1.57 -64.18 -44.80
N HIS A 121 -0.94 -65.15 -44.14
CA HIS A 121 -1.64 -66.30 -43.58
C HIS A 121 -2.57 -65.84 -42.47
N SER A 122 -3.79 -66.39 -42.42
CA SER A 122 -4.73 -66.12 -41.32
C SER A 122 -5.46 -67.38 -40.87
N GLN A 123 -5.65 -67.51 -39.56
CA GLN A 123 -6.42 -68.62 -38.99
C GLN A 123 -7.17 -68.15 -37.74
N ARG A 124 -8.40 -68.64 -37.61
CA ARG A 124 -9.29 -68.31 -36.50
C ARG A 124 -8.95 -69.14 -35.28
N MET A 125 -8.87 -68.48 -34.12
CA MET A 125 -8.61 -69.11 -32.83
C MET A 125 -9.90 -69.69 -32.24
N GLU A 126 -9.78 -70.79 -31.49
CA GLU A 126 -10.85 -71.32 -30.66
C GLU A 126 -10.97 -70.47 -29.39
N THR A 127 -12.17 -69.95 -29.13
CA THR A 127 -12.48 -69.09 -27.99
C THR A 127 -13.54 -69.77 -27.12
N ALA A 128 -13.53 -69.52 -25.81
CA ALA A 128 -14.49 -70.11 -24.87
C ALA A 128 -15.88 -69.44 -24.93
N ASP A 129 -15.98 -68.25 -25.52
CA ASP A 129 -17.23 -67.49 -25.73
C ASP A 129 -17.68 -67.63 -27.18
N GLU A 130 -18.86 -68.22 -27.41
CA GLU A 130 -19.41 -68.46 -28.76
C GLU A 130 -19.61 -67.16 -29.56
N GLY A 131 -19.68 -65.99 -28.91
CA GLY A 131 -19.80 -64.68 -29.54
C GLY A 131 -18.48 -64.01 -29.94
N LEU A 132 -17.32 -64.51 -29.47
CA LEU A 132 -16.02 -63.88 -29.71
C LEU A 132 -15.27 -64.55 -30.86
N HIS A 133 -14.83 -63.77 -31.86
CA HIS A 133 -14.20 -64.29 -33.07
C HIS A 133 -12.81 -63.66 -33.25
N LEU A 134 -11.77 -64.34 -32.78
CA LEU A 134 -10.39 -63.91 -32.90
C LEU A 134 -9.69 -64.58 -34.09
N THR A 135 -9.02 -63.79 -34.91
CA THR A 135 -8.24 -64.26 -36.07
C THR A 135 -6.80 -63.78 -35.93
N LEU A 136 -5.86 -64.73 -35.97
CA LEU A 136 -4.42 -64.45 -36.03
C LEU A 136 -4.00 -64.33 -37.50
N LEU A 137 -3.23 -63.29 -37.83
CA LEU A 137 -2.60 -63.07 -39.13
C LEU A 137 -1.07 -63.05 -38.98
N TRP A 138 -0.34 -63.62 -39.93
CA TRP A 138 1.12 -63.61 -39.96
C TRP A 138 1.68 -63.84 -41.37
N ASP A 139 2.95 -63.51 -41.57
CA ASP A 139 3.75 -63.84 -42.75
C ASP A 139 4.99 -64.68 -42.39
N VAL A 140 5.57 -65.37 -43.37
CA VAL A 140 6.80 -66.16 -43.21
C VAL A 140 7.89 -65.61 -44.13
N CYS A 141 8.99 -65.13 -43.54
CA CYS A 141 10.16 -64.62 -44.25
C CYS A 141 11.33 -65.62 -44.15
N GLU A 142 11.92 -66.02 -45.27
CA GLU A 142 13.14 -66.83 -45.32
C GLU A 142 14.36 -65.93 -45.48
N VAL A 143 15.31 -66.01 -44.56
CA VAL A 143 16.62 -65.36 -44.68
C VAL A 143 17.64 -66.42 -45.10
N PRO A 144 18.14 -66.40 -46.35
CA PRO A 144 19.19 -67.30 -46.77
C PRO A 144 20.49 -66.98 -46.02
N SER A 145 21.17 -68.01 -45.50
CA SER A 145 22.53 -67.85 -44.97
C SER A 145 23.48 -67.59 -46.15
N GLU A 146 23.71 -66.32 -46.50
CA GLU A 146 24.64 -65.96 -47.56
C GLU A 146 26.08 -66.18 -47.10
N THR A 147 26.73 -67.17 -47.71
CA THR A 147 28.19 -67.25 -47.78
C THR A 147 28.73 -65.94 -48.37
N ILE A 148 29.43 -65.14 -47.57
CA ILE A 148 30.21 -63.99 -48.05
C ILE A 148 31.31 -64.55 -48.98
N THR A 149 31.24 -64.25 -50.28
CA THR A 149 32.18 -64.83 -51.27
C THR A 149 33.20 -63.82 -51.79
N THR A 150 33.01 -62.52 -51.53
CA THR A 150 33.90 -61.46 -51.99
C THR A 150 34.31 -60.49 -50.86
N LEU A 151 35.46 -59.81 -51.05
CA LEU A 151 35.93 -58.77 -50.12
C LEU A 151 34.97 -57.56 -50.08
N GLU A 152 34.36 -57.20 -51.21
CA GLU A 152 33.42 -56.07 -51.29
C GLU A 152 32.16 -56.32 -50.46
N GLU A 153 31.58 -57.52 -50.55
CA GLU A 153 30.44 -57.94 -49.73
C GLU A 153 30.75 -57.91 -48.23
N LEU A 154 31.97 -58.35 -47.84
CA LEU A 154 32.41 -58.34 -46.44
C LEU A 154 32.53 -56.91 -45.89
N LEU A 155 33.07 -55.98 -46.67
CA LEU A 155 33.25 -54.57 -46.25
C LEU A 155 31.90 -53.86 -46.07
N VAL A 156 30.96 -54.09 -46.99
CA VAL A 156 29.60 -53.55 -46.90
C VAL A 156 28.86 -54.16 -45.71
N PHE A 157 28.99 -55.47 -45.49
CA PHE A 157 28.39 -56.15 -44.33
C PHE A 157 28.90 -55.59 -43.01
N LEU A 158 30.21 -55.51 -42.80
CA LEU A 158 30.81 -54.97 -41.57
C LEU A 158 30.39 -53.52 -41.32
N SER A 159 30.29 -52.71 -42.37
CA SER A 159 29.84 -51.31 -42.25
C SER A 159 28.36 -51.20 -41.89
N ASN A 160 27.49 -52.02 -42.48
CA ASN A 160 26.06 -51.99 -42.17
C ASN A 160 25.76 -52.59 -40.79
N TYR A 161 26.45 -53.68 -40.43
CA TYR A 161 26.36 -54.29 -39.12
C TYR A 161 26.79 -53.33 -38.00
N GLY A 162 27.93 -52.65 -38.18
CA GLY A 162 28.37 -51.61 -37.24
C GLY A 162 27.37 -50.45 -37.12
N ASN A 163 26.77 -50.02 -38.23
CA ASN A 163 25.73 -48.98 -38.19
C ASN A 163 24.48 -49.44 -37.42
N GLN A 164 23.99 -50.66 -37.65
CA GLN A 164 22.83 -51.20 -36.93
C GLN A 164 23.10 -51.33 -35.42
N LEU A 165 24.29 -51.78 -35.05
CA LEU A 165 24.71 -51.85 -33.64
C LEU A 165 24.82 -50.47 -33.01
N ARG A 166 25.40 -49.48 -33.71
CA ARG A 166 25.44 -48.10 -33.23
C ARG A 166 24.02 -47.52 -33.10
N ASP A 167 23.13 -47.82 -34.04
CA ASP A 167 21.75 -47.34 -33.98
C ASP A 167 21.01 -47.99 -32.81
N ARG A 168 21.21 -49.29 -32.55
CA ARG A 168 20.71 -49.96 -31.34
C ARG A 168 21.28 -49.32 -30.07
N PHE A 169 22.59 -49.08 -30.01
CA PHE A 169 23.24 -48.35 -28.91
C PHE A 169 22.62 -46.97 -28.67
N ASN A 170 22.36 -46.20 -29.73
CA ASN A 170 21.75 -44.87 -29.59
C ASN A 170 20.34 -44.94 -28.96
N HIS A 171 19.66 -46.09 -29.05
CA HIS A 171 18.34 -46.30 -28.44
C HIS A 171 18.42 -46.99 -27.06
N THR A 172 19.38 -47.90 -26.85
CA THR A 172 19.46 -48.76 -25.65
C THR A 172 20.49 -48.28 -24.61
N GLY A 173 21.52 -47.56 -25.04
CA GLY A 173 22.68 -47.18 -24.22
C GLY A 173 23.65 -48.32 -23.91
N ASP A 174 23.50 -49.51 -24.51
CA ASP A 174 24.35 -50.66 -24.21
C ASP A 174 25.79 -50.47 -24.76
N LEU A 175 26.75 -50.30 -23.85
CA LEU A 175 28.15 -50.09 -24.20
C LEU A 175 28.77 -51.28 -24.97
N ALA A 176 28.21 -52.49 -24.84
CA ALA A 176 28.64 -53.64 -25.64
C ALA A 176 28.36 -53.42 -27.14
N ASP A 177 27.21 -52.84 -27.47
CA ASP A 177 26.79 -52.59 -28.85
C ASP A 177 27.70 -51.58 -29.55
N VAL A 178 28.04 -50.46 -28.88
CA VAL A 178 28.94 -49.47 -29.49
C VAL A 178 30.39 -49.96 -29.53
N ALA A 179 30.83 -50.78 -28.58
CA ALA A 179 32.15 -51.41 -28.62
C ALA A 179 32.25 -52.38 -29.81
N GLU A 180 31.20 -53.17 -30.04
CA GLU A 180 31.11 -54.09 -31.18
C GLU A 180 30.96 -53.34 -32.52
N ALA A 181 30.21 -52.23 -32.54
CA ALA A 181 30.12 -51.34 -33.70
C ALA A 181 31.49 -50.76 -34.08
N ILE A 182 32.26 -50.28 -33.09
CA ILE A 182 33.63 -49.78 -33.30
C ILE A 182 34.52 -50.90 -33.85
N ALA A 183 34.45 -52.11 -33.29
CA ALA A 183 35.22 -53.26 -33.79
C ALA A 183 34.87 -53.61 -35.24
N ALA A 184 33.58 -53.62 -35.60
CA ALA A 184 33.11 -53.88 -36.96
C ALA A 184 33.60 -52.80 -37.95
N HIS A 185 33.50 -51.52 -37.57
CA HIS A 185 34.00 -50.41 -38.41
C HIS A 185 35.53 -50.37 -38.51
N GLN A 186 36.26 -50.71 -37.45
CA GLN A 186 37.72 -50.90 -37.51
C GLN A 186 38.09 -52.07 -38.44
N GLY A 187 37.33 -53.16 -38.40
CA GLY A 187 37.48 -54.29 -39.31
C GLY A 187 37.28 -53.88 -40.77
N ALA A 188 36.23 -53.11 -41.08
CA ALA A 188 36.00 -52.57 -42.42
C ALA A 188 37.15 -51.66 -42.89
N VAL A 189 37.64 -50.77 -42.02
CA VAL A 189 38.79 -49.90 -42.34
C VAL A 189 40.08 -50.70 -42.56
N GLY A 190 40.32 -51.74 -41.75
CA GLY A 190 41.54 -52.54 -41.82
C GLY A 190 41.61 -53.50 -43.01
N LEU A 191 40.46 -53.93 -43.54
CA LEU A 191 40.35 -54.85 -44.68
C LEU A 191 40.28 -54.14 -46.03
N ALA A 192 39.83 -52.88 -46.06
CA ALA A 192 39.71 -52.11 -47.29
C ALA A 192 41.10 -51.73 -47.87
N PRO A 193 41.38 -52.04 -49.15
CA PRO A 193 42.65 -51.67 -49.78
C PRO A 193 42.87 -50.15 -49.85
N PRO A 194 44.13 -49.66 -49.84
CA PRO A 194 44.43 -48.25 -50.08
C PRO A 194 43.89 -47.80 -51.44
N GLY A 195 42.96 -46.83 -51.43
CA GLY A 195 42.28 -46.33 -52.63
C GLY A 195 40.90 -46.94 -52.92
N HIS A 196 40.38 -47.82 -52.06
CA HIS A 196 39.00 -48.32 -52.17
C HIS A 196 38.00 -47.16 -52.09
N ALA A 197 36.99 -47.15 -52.97
CA ALA A 197 36.05 -46.05 -53.13
C ALA A 197 35.28 -45.72 -51.83
N ASP A 198 34.91 -46.74 -51.06
CA ASP A 198 34.16 -46.58 -49.81
C ASP A 198 35.03 -46.47 -48.54
N LEU A 199 36.36 -46.51 -48.67
CA LEU A 199 37.27 -46.34 -47.53
C LEU A 199 36.99 -45.05 -46.74
N PRO A 200 36.73 -43.89 -47.39
CA PRO A 200 36.31 -42.70 -46.66
C PRO A 200 35.04 -42.94 -45.83
N VAL A 201 34.03 -43.65 -46.36
CA VAL A 201 32.76 -43.92 -45.67
C VAL A 201 33.00 -44.73 -44.40
N HIS A 202 33.85 -45.76 -44.47
CA HIS A 202 34.19 -46.58 -43.30
C HIS A 202 34.90 -45.77 -42.21
N PHE A 203 35.84 -44.88 -42.58
CA PHE A 203 36.45 -43.95 -41.61
C PHE A 203 35.45 -42.98 -41.00
N SER A 204 34.46 -42.50 -41.76
CA SER A 204 33.42 -41.63 -41.23
C SER A 204 32.54 -42.37 -40.22
N ASN A 205 32.11 -43.60 -40.51
CA ASN A 205 31.27 -44.40 -39.62
C ASN A 205 32.03 -44.81 -38.34
N LEU A 206 33.33 -45.10 -38.47
CA LEU A 206 34.21 -45.34 -37.34
C LEU A 206 34.30 -44.12 -36.43
N GLY A 207 34.52 -42.93 -37.01
CA GLY A 207 34.58 -41.68 -36.26
C GLY A 207 33.28 -41.38 -35.51
N THR A 208 32.13 -41.59 -36.16
CA THR A 208 30.82 -41.38 -35.54
C THR A 208 30.56 -42.37 -34.39
N SER A 209 31.05 -43.61 -34.49
CA SER A 209 30.89 -44.61 -33.42
C SER A 209 31.79 -44.30 -32.21
N PHE A 210 33.01 -43.83 -32.46
CA PHE A 210 33.88 -43.30 -31.40
C PHE A 210 33.27 -42.07 -30.72
N LEU A 211 32.71 -41.14 -31.49
CA LEU A 211 32.03 -39.97 -30.95
C LEU A 211 30.83 -40.36 -30.09
N ALA A 212 30.01 -41.32 -30.55
CA ALA A 212 28.85 -41.83 -29.80
C ALA A 212 29.27 -42.46 -28.46
N ARG A 213 30.35 -43.26 -28.45
CA ARG A 213 30.88 -43.82 -27.20
C ARG A 213 31.49 -42.73 -26.29
N PHE A 214 32.17 -41.75 -26.85
CA PHE A 214 32.69 -40.61 -26.10
C PHE A 214 31.56 -39.81 -25.43
N GLU A 215 30.50 -39.50 -26.16
CA GLU A 215 29.35 -38.75 -25.62
C GLU A 215 28.70 -39.45 -24.43
N HIS A 216 28.86 -40.78 -24.31
CA HIS A 216 28.33 -41.58 -23.22
C HIS A 216 29.34 -41.87 -22.09
N THR A 217 30.63 -41.94 -22.39
CA THR A 217 31.67 -42.37 -21.42
C THR A 217 32.61 -41.25 -20.97
N GLY A 218 32.76 -40.20 -21.78
CA GLY A 218 33.73 -39.12 -21.57
C GLY A 218 35.20 -39.51 -21.78
N GLU A 219 35.51 -40.71 -22.28
CA GLU A 219 36.89 -41.15 -22.46
C GLU A 219 37.63 -40.34 -23.54
N LEU A 220 38.61 -39.53 -23.14
CA LEU A 220 39.34 -38.64 -24.07
C LEU A 220 40.04 -39.39 -25.22
N SER A 221 40.38 -40.67 -25.06
CA SER A 221 40.90 -41.51 -26.14
C SER A 221 39.91 -41.74 -27.27
N ASP A 222 38.61 -41.78 -26.97
CA ASP A 222 37.56 -41.99 -27.96
C ASP A 222 37.33 -40.76 -28.81
N ILE A 223 37.27 -39.56 -28.23
CA ILE A 223 37.16 -38.33 -29.00
C ILE A 223 38.40 -38.06 -29.86
N ALA A 224 39.60 -38.40 -29.36
CA ALA A 224 40.82 -38.38 -30.18
C ALA A 224 40.73 -39.38 -31.35
N GLY A 225 40.18 -40.57 -31.10
CA GLY A 225 39.88 -41.58 -32.14
C GLY A 225 38.86 -41.09 -33.17
N ALA A 226 37.81 -40.38 -32.72
CA ALA A 226 36.80 -39.79 -33.58
C ALA A 226 37.38 -38.72 -34.50
N ILE A 227 38.18 -37.79 -33.96
CA ILE A 227 38.86 -36.74 -34.72
C ILE A 227 39.80 -37.37 -35.77
N ALA A 228 40.63 -38.34 -35.37
CA ALA A 228 41.56 -39.00 -36.30
C ALA A 228 40.84 -39.71 -37.45
N ALA A 229 39.75 -40.43 -37.15
CA ALA A 229 38.95 -41.12 -38.16
C ALA A 229 38.21 -40.14 -39.09
N HIS A 230 37.60 -39.08 -38.57
CA HIS A 230 36.93 -38.06 -39.38
C HIS A 230 37.92 -37.25 -40.23
N GLN A 231 39.11 -36.95 -39.70
CA GLN A 231 40.15 -36.27 -40.47
C GLN A 231 40.62 -37.15 -41.64
N LYS A 232 40.83 -38.45 -41.42
CA LYS A 232 41.15 -39.40 -42.50
C LYS A 232 40.03 -39.53 -43.52
N ALA A 233 38.78 -39.50 -43.06
CA ALA A 233 37.59 -39.50 -43.92
C ALA A 233 37.53 -38.26 -44.84
N VAL A 234 37.94 -37.09 -44.35
CA VAL A 234 38.05 -35.85 -45.16
C VAL A 234 39.22 -35.93 -46.14
N GLU A 235 40.41 -36.35 -45.68
CA GLU A 235 41.63 -36.43 -46.51
C GLU A 235 41.48 -37.35 -47.72
N LEU A 236 40.77 -38.47 -47.57
CA LEU A 236 40.59 -39.47 -48.63
C LEU A 236 39.43 -39.16 -49.57
N THR A 237 38.62 -38.13 -49.29
CA THR A 237 37.47 -37.78 -50.12
C THR A 237 37.88 -36.74 -51.19
N PRO A 238 37.69 -37.02 -52.50
CA PRO A 238 38.07 -36.08 -53.56
C PRO A 238 37.36 -34.72 -53.48
N SER A 239 38.06 -33.65 -53.88
CA SER A 239 37.49 -32.31 -53.99
C SER A 239 36.31 -32.30 -54.97
N GLY A 240 35.11 -31.94 -54.48
CA GLY A 240 33.86 -31.91 -55.27
C GLY A 240 32.93 -33.11 -55.06
N HIS A 241 33.32 -34.10 -54.25
CA HIS A 241 32.45 -35.23 -53.90
C HIS A 241 31.27 -34.77 -53.03
N ALA A 242 30.04 -35.24 -53.33
CA ALA A 242 28.80 -34.79 -52.66
C ALA A 242 28.78 -35.01 -51.13
N ALA A 243 29.47 -36.05 -50.64
CA ALA A 243 29.57 -36.33 -49.21
C ALA A 243 30.67 -35.53 -48.46
N LEU A 244 31.49 -34.73 -49.15
CA LEU A 244 32.58 -33.97 -48.54
C LEU A 244 32.10 -32.93 -47.49
N PRO A 245 31.02 -32.17 -47.71
CA PRO A 245 30.50 -31.24 -46.70
C PRO A 245 30.11 -31.93 -45.39
N PHE A 246 29.45 -33.09 -45.48
CA PHE A 246 29.07 -33.89 -44.32
C PHE A 246 30.27 -34.35 -43.49
N ARG A 247 31.37 -34.72 -44.15
CA ARG A 247 32.60 -35.17 -43.49
C ARG A 247 33.29 -34.03 -42.75
N PHE A 248 33.31 -32.84 -43.35
CA PHE A 248 33.78 -31.62 -42.70
C PHE A 248 32.91 -31.25 -41.48
N ASN A 249 31.59 -31.39 -41.57
CA ASN A 249 30.69 -31.17 -40.44
C ASN A 249 30.97 -32.16 -39.29
N ASN A 250 31.17 -33.45 -39.59
CA ASN A 250 31.46 -34.46 -38.56
C ASN A 250 32.82 -34.22 -37.88
N LEU A 251 33.84 -33.83 -38.66
CA LEU A 251 35.14 -33.43 -38.11
C LEU A 251 35.00 -32.19 -37.22
N GLY A 252 34.29 -31.17 -37.68
CA GLY A 252 34.05 -29.94 -36.92
C GLY A 252 33.28 -30.19 -35.63
N SER A 253 32.26 -31.05 -35.66
CA SER A 253 31.51 -31.47 -34.47
C SER A 253 32.41 -32.17 -33.44
N SER A 254 33.29 -33.07 -33.89
CA SER A 254 34.21 -33.80 -33.01
C SER A 254 35.26 -32.88 -32.39
N LEU A 255 35.82 -31.93 -33.17
CA LEU A 255 36.77 -30.93 -32.69
C LEU A 255 36.12 -29.94 -31.70
N SER A 256 34.91 -29.45 -31.98
CA SER A 256 34.15 -28.62 -31.04
C SER A 256 33.81 -29.36 -29.76
N THR A 257 33.52 -30.65 -29.86
CA THR A 257 33.25 -31.51 -28.71
C THR A 257 34.51 -31.75 -27.87
N HIS A 258 35.67 -31.97 -28.50
CA HIS A 258 36.95 -32.05 -27.80
C HIS A 258 37.30 -30.74 -27.10
N PHE A 259 37.17 -29.59 -27.78
CA PHE A 259 37.39 -28.26 -27.18
C PHE A 259 36.54 -28.05 -25.92
N ARG A 260 35.27 -28.45 -25.93
CA ARG A 260 34.40 -28.30 -24.75
C ARG A 260 34.95 -29.00 -23.52
N HIS A 261 35.73 -30.07 -23.70
CA HIS A 261 36.29 -30.86 -22.61
C HIS A 261 37.75 -30.49 -22.28
N THR A 262 38.59 -30.20 -23.27
CA THR A 262 40.02 -29.91 -23.08
C THR A 262 40.37 -28.42 -23.03
N ARG A 263 39.50 -27.57 -23.60
CA ARG A 263 39.70 -26.12 -23.80
C ARG A 263 40.91 -25.76 -24.67
N GLU A 264 41.38 -26.68 -25.52
CA GLU A 264 42.46 -26.40 -26.46
C GLU A 264 41.99 -25.49 -27.60
N LEU A 265 42.49 -24.25 -27.62
CA LEU A 265 42.09 -23.22 -28.59
C LEU A 265 42.37 -23.60 -30.05
N SER A 266 43.33 -24.49 -30.33
CA SER A 266 43.56 -25.03 -31.67
C SER A 266 42.34 -25.78 -32.18
N ASP A 267 41.68 -26.56 -31.33
CA ASP A 267 40.58 -27.43 -31.73
C ASP A 267 39.34 -26.64 -32.12
N ILE A 268 38.99 -25.58 -31.38
CA ILE A 268 37.84 -24.75 -31.74
C ILE A 268 38.09 -23.93 -33.01
N ASN A 269 39.34 -23.55 -33.27
CA ASN A 269 39.71 -22.87 -34.52
C ASN A 269 39.62 -23.83 -35.70
N ASP A 270 40.13 -25.06 -35.54
CA ASP A 270 40.06 -26.10 -36.57
C ASP A 270 38.62 -26.58 -36.78
N ALA A 271 37.80 -26.61 -35.72
CA ALA A 271 36.37 -26.89 -35.80
C ALA A 271 35.61 -25.85 -36.61
N ILE A 272 35.83 -24.57 -36.32
CA ILE A 272 35.24 -23.45 -37.07
C ILE A 272 35.69 -23.52 -38.54
N ALA A 273 36.97 -23.76 -38.81
CA ALA A 273 37.49 -23.88 -40.17
C ALA A 273 36.87 -25.07 -40.93
N ALA A 274 36.67 -26.21 -40.27
CA ALA A 274 36.00 -27.37 -40.86
C ALA A 274 34.51 -27.09 -41.13
N LEU A 275 33.80 -26.47 -40.19
CA LEU A 275 32.37 -26.14 -40.32
C LEU A 275 32.12 -25.05 -41.37
N GLN A 276 33.01 -24.06 -41.47
CA GLN A 276 32.97 -23.07 -42.56
C GLN A 276 33.11 -23.76 -43.92
N LYS A 277 34.06 -24.68 -44.09
CA LYS A 277 34.17 -25.48 -45.33
C LYS A 277 32.93 -26.34 -45.60
N ALA A 278 32.29 -26.88 -44.56
CA ALA A 278 31.03 -27.62 -44.71
C ALA A 278 29.91 -26.72 -45.24
N VAL A 279 29.78 -25.50 -44.71
CA VAL A 279 28.81 -24.50 -45.18
C VAL A 279 29.13 -24.04 -46.61
N GLU A 280 30.38 -23.66 -46.89
CA GLU A 280 30.83 -23.18 -48.22
C GLU A 280 30.59 -24.17 -49.36
N LEU A 281 30.77 -25.47 -49.09
CA LEU A 281 30.61 -26.54 -50.08
C LEU A 281 29.15 -27.00 -50.25
N THR A 282 28.21 -26.50 -49.45
CA THR A 282 26.81 -26.93 -49.44
C THR A 282 25.94 -25.91 -50.20
N PRO A 283 25.17 -26.31 -51.23
CA PRO A 283 24.27 -25.39 -51.95
C PRO A 283 23.17 -24.79 -51.05
N SER A 284 22.77 -23.55 -51.34
CA SER A 284 21.85 -22.71 -50.54
C SER A 284 20.41 -23.23 -50.37
N GLY A 285 20.06 -24.39 -50.94
CA GLY A 285 18.76 -25.06 -50.78
C GLY A 285 18.87 -26.51 -50.29
N HIS A 286 20.07 -26.93 -49.87
CA HIS A 286 20.29 -28.30 -49.40
C HIS A 286 19.74 -28.48 -47.98
N THR A 287 19.03 -29.59 -47.76
CA THR A 287 18.30 -29.88 -46.51
C THR A 287 19.18 -29.88 -45.24
N ASN A 288 20.49 -30.09 -45.39
CA ASN A 288 21.42 -30.14 -44.26
C ASN A 288 22.18 -28.82 -44.01
N LEU A 289 22.01 -27.80 -44.85
CA LEU A 289 22.67 -26.50 -44.65
C LEU A 289 22.30 -25.83 -43.31
N PRO A 290 21.02 -25.84 -42.84
CA PRO A 290 20.67 -25.30 -41.53
C PRO A 290 21.40 -25.98 -40.36
N LEU A 291 21.62 -27.29 -40.45
CA LEU A 291 22.34 -28.06 -39.43
C LEU A 291 23.81 -27.64 -39.35
N PHE A 292 24.46 -27.43 -40.51
CA PHE A 292 25.87 -27.03 -40.56
C PHE A 292 26.07 -25.59 -40.04
N LEU A 293 25.16 -24.68 -40.41
CA LEU A 293 25.13 -23.32 -39.88
C LEU A 293 24.89 -23.28 -38.36
N THR A 294 24.04 -24.17 -37.83
CA THR A 294 23.81 -24.31 -36.39
C THR A 294 25.07 -24.77 -35.66
N ASN A 295 25.77 -25.78 -36.19
CA ASN A 295 27.02 -26.27 -35.60
C ASN A 295 28.14 -25.22 -35.67
N LEU A 296 28.19 -24.44 -36.75
CA LEU A 296 29.11 -23.31 -36.90
C LEU A 296 28.81 -22.21 -35.88
N GLY A 297 27.54 -21.80 -35.74
CA GLY A 297 27.11 -20.81 -34.76
C GLY A 297 27.42 -21.21 -33.33
N ASN A 298 27.15 -22.47 -32.97
CA ASN A 298 27.50 -23.03 -31.66
C ASN A 298 29.03 -22.98 -31.41
N SER A 299 29.84 -23.25 -32.43
CA SER A 299 31.31 -23.25 -32.30
C SER A 299 31.87 -21.83 -32.12
N PHE A 300 31.31 -20.84 -32.82
CA PHE A 300 31.59 -19.43 -32.56
C PHE A 300 31.17 -19.02 -31.15
N GLN A 301 30.00 -19.47 -30.68
CA GLN A 301 29.55 -19.21 -29.32
C GLN A 301 30.48 -19.83 -28.26
N PHE A 302 30.93 -21.07 -28.45
CA PHE A 302 31.89 -21.72 -27.56
C PHE A 302 33.23 -20.97 -27.54
N ARG A 303 33.73 -20.50 -28.70
CA ARG A 303 34.93 -19.67 -28.75
C ARG A 303 34.73 -18.33 -28.04
N PHE A 304 33.59 -17.65 -28.27
CA PHE A 304 33.25 -16.40 -27.58
C PHE A 304 33.21 -16.55 -26.06
N GLN A 305 32.59 -17.63 -25.55
CA GLN A 305 32.53 -17.91 -24.12
C GLN A 305 33.93 -17.97 -23.49
N HIS A 306 34.94 -18.36 -24.27
CA HIS A 306 36.32 -18.48 -23.82
C HIS A 306 37.20 -17.24 -24.12
N THR A 307 37.12 -16.67 -25.32
CA THR A 307 38.00 -15.58 -25.80
C THR A 307 37.44 -14.19 -25.57
N ARG A 308 36.11 -14.07 -25.38
CA ARG A 308 35.37 -12.80 -25.29
C ARG A 308 35.48 -11.90 -26.53
N ASN A 309 35.86 -12.45 -27.68
CA ASN A 309 35.94 -11.69 -28.93
C ASN A 309 34.53 -11.37 -29.45
N LEU A 310 34.16 -10.09 -29.51
CA LEU A 310 32.83 -9.65 -29.94
C LEU A 310 32.51 -9.99 -31.42
N SER A 311 33.52 -10.24 -32.26
CA SER A 311 33.24 -10.73 -33.63
C SER A 311 32.61 -12.12 -33.60
N ASP A 312 33.03 -12.98 -32.67
CA ASP A 312 32.54 -14.36 -32.58
C ASP A 312 31.05 -14.41 -32.21
N ILE A 313 30.56 -13.50 -31.36
CA ILE A 313 29.11 -13.47 -31.05
C ILE A 313 28.30 -12.91 -32.23
N SER A 314 28.85 -11.96 -32.99
CA SER A 314 28.23 -11.48 -34.23
C SER A 314 28.16 -12.59 -35.28
N ASP A 315 29.24 -13.33 -35.48
CA ASP A 315 29.31 -14.43 -36.43
C ASP A 315 28.40 -15.61 -36.01
N ALA A 316 28.28 -15.87 -34.70
CA ALA A 316 27.33 -16.85 -34.16
C ALA A 316 25.88 -16.45 -34.45
N ILE A 317 25.52 -15.18 -34.22
CA ILE A 317 24.17 -14.66 -34.51
C ILE A 317 23.86 -14.77 -35.99
N VAL A 318 24.79 -14.38 -36.87
CA VAL A 318 24.61 -14.47 -38.32
C VAL A 318 24.40 -15.92 -38.75
N ALA A 319 25.24 -16.85 -38.29
CA ALA A 319 25.10 -18.26 -38.62
C ALA A 319 23.77 -18.86 -38.14
N HIS A 320 23.32 -18.53 -36.93
CA HIS A 320 22.03 -18.99 -36.42
C HIS A 320 20.83 -18.32 -37.11
N GLN A 321 20.92 -17.04 -37.46
CA GLN A 321 19.89 -16.35 -38.24
C GLN A 321 19.73 -16.97 -39.63
N GLU A 322 20.84 -17.23 -40.33
CA GLU A 322 20.82 -17.89 -41.63
C GLU A 322 20.26 -19.32 -41.53
N ALA A 323 20.59 -20.07 -40.46
CA ALA A 323 20.01 -21.39 -40.21
C ALA A 323 18.47 -21.34 -40.02
N VAL A 324 17.99 -20.34 -39.29
CA VAL A 324 16.55 -20.13 -39.03
C VAL A 324 15.82 -19.70 -40.30
N GLU A 325 16.38 -18.77 -41.09
CA GLU A 325 15.79 -18.29 -42.34
C GLU A 325 15.62 -19.40 -43.39
N LEU A 326 16.52 -20.40 -43.39
CA LEU A 326 16.50 -21.53 -44.32
C LEU A 326 15.59 -22.70 -43.87
N THR A 327 14.99 -22.63 -42.69
CA THR A 327 14.06 -23.67 -42.18
C THR A 327 12.59 -23.26 -42.47
N PRO A 328 11.75 -24.10 -43.10
CA PRO A 328 10.39 -23.67 -43.52
C PRO A 328 9.46 -23.25 -42.36
N SER A 329 9.12 -21.96 -42.36
CA SER A 329 8.03 -21.19 -41.72
C SER A 329 7.52 -21.52 -40.31
N GLY A 330 7.78 -20.60 -39.36
CA GLY A 330 7.02 -20.48 -38.11
C GLY A 330 7.37 -19.31 -37.16
N HIS A 331 8.52 -18.64 -37.27
CA HIS A 331 8.91 -17.62 -36.28
C HIS A 331 9.41 -16.32 -36.91
N ASP A 332 8.67 -15.24 -36.63
CA ASP A 332 9.13 -13.86 -36.76
C ASP A 332 10.09 -13.51 -35.60
N LYS A 333 10.91 -12.49 -35.84
CA LYS A 333 12.09 -12.04 -35.08
C LYS A 333 11.92 -12.00 -33.55
N HIS A 334 12.87 -12.62 -32.85
CA HIS A 334 13.00 -12.64 -31.39
C HIS A 334 13.15 -11.23 -30.78
N THR A 335 12.13 -10.78 -30.06
CA THR A 335 12.17 -9.56 -29.23
C THR A 335 12.02 -9.86 -27.73
N GLY A 336 11.77 -11.12 -27.37
CA GLY A 336 11.64 -11.54 -25.98
C GLY A 336 10.30 -11.19 -25.37
N ASP A 337 9.23 -11.13 -26.18
CA ASP A 337 7.85 -10.89 -25.73
C ASP A 337 7.30 -12.08 -24.91
N LEU A 338 6.12 -11.93 -24.30
CA LEU A 338 5.41 -13.01 -23.59
C LEU A 338 5.14 -14.22 -24.51
N ASP A 339 4.76 -13.95 -25.76
CA ASP A 339 4.50 -14.99 -26.77
C ASP A 339 5.78 -15.79 -27.10
N ASP A 340 6.94 -15.13 -27.15
CA ASP A 340 8.24 -15.80 -27.38
C ASP A 340 8.59 -16.75 -26.23
N VAL A 341 8.33 -16.33 -24.99
CA VAL A 341 8.60 -17.17 -23.81
C VAL A 341 7.61 -18.33 -23.72
N ALA A 342 6.33 -18.11 -24.05
CA ALA A 342 5.33 -19.17 -24.14
C ALA A 342 5.68 -20.20 -25.23
N ASN A 343 6.18 -19.74 -26.38
CA ASN A 343 6.68 -20.61 -27.45
C ASN A 343 7.92 -21.40 -26.99
N ALA A 344 8.84 -20.76 -26.27
CA ALA A 344 10.02 -21.43 -25.70
C ALA A 344 9.63 -22.50 -24.66
N ILE A 345 8.64 -22.23 -23.80
CA ILE A 345 8.10 -23.21 -22.85
C ILE A 345 7.53 -24.40 -23.62
N THR A 346 6.68 -24.16 -24.61
CA THR A 346 6.05 -25.21 -25.43
C THR A 346 7.11 -26.07 -26.13
N ALA A 347 8.13 -25.43 -26.71
CA ALA A 347 9.22 -26.14 -27.38
C ALA A 347 10.05 -26.99 -26.41
N HIS A 348 10.39 -26.48 -25.22
CA HIS A 348 11.12 -27.23 -24.21
C HIS A 348 10.27 -28.37 -23.60
N GLN A 349 8.97 -28.18 -23.39
CA GLN A 349 8.05 -29.24 -22.94
C GLN A 349 8.02 -30.38 -23.96
N LYS A 350 7.80 -30.06 -25.23
CA LYS A 350 7.79 -31.04 -26.31
C LYS A 350 9.14 -31.76 -26.46
N ALA A 351 10.26 -31.07 -26.25
CA ALA A 351 11.58 -31.69 -26.25
C ALA A 351 11.75 -32.69 -25.09
N VAL A 352 11.22 -32.39 -23.90
CA VAL A 352 11.22 -33.33 -22.78
C VAL A 352 10.33 -34.55 -23.06
N GLU A 353 9.14 -34.34 -23.64
CA GLU A 353 8.19 -35.42 -23.97
C GLU A 353 8.72 -36.39 -25.04
N LEU A 354 9.37 -35.88 -26.08
CA LEU A 354 9.87 -36.69 -27.20
C LEU A 354 11.19 -37.41 -26.89
N THR A 355 11.86 -37.09 -25.77
CA THR A 355 13.15 -37.69 -25.43
C THR A 355 12.95 -38.89 -24.50
N PRO A 356 13.44 -40.10 -24.85
CA PRO A 356 13.29 -41.31 -24.03
C PRO A 356 13.83 -41.15 -22.60
N ALA A 357 13.17 -41.83 -21.64
CA ALA A 357 13.58 -41.84 -20.24
C ALA A 357 14.98 -42.47 -20.08
N GLY A 358 15.96 -41.68 -19.60
CA GLY A 358 17.35 -42.11 -19.42
C GLY A 358 18.35 -41.44 -20.37
N HIS A 359 17.88 -40.75 -21.41
CA HIS A 359 18.77 -40.06 -22.35
C HIS A 359 19.48 -38.86 -21.70
N ALA A 360 20.80 -38.73 -21.92
CA ALA A 360 21.68 -37.78 -21.24
C ALA A 360 21.25 -36.29 -21.35
N LYS A 361 20.53 -35.92 -22.42
CA LYS A 361 20.05 -34.54 -22.65
C LYS A 361 18.74 -34.17 -21.93
N VAL A 362 18.02 -35.13 -21.34
CA VAL A 362 16.75 -34.84 -20.63
C VAL A 362 16.96 -33.83 -19.49
N SER A 363 18.06 -33.97 -18.74
CA SER A 363 18.42 -33.03 -17.67
C SER A 363 18.60 -31.61 -18.22
N TRP A 364 19.23 -31.44 -19.38
CA TRP A 364 19.43 -30.14 -20.02
C TRP A 364 18.11 -29.49 -20.45
N TYR A 365 17.22 -30.23 -21.12
CA TYR A 365 15.91 -29.72 -21.52
C TYR A 365 15.07 -29.31 -20.31
N LEU A 366 15.08 -30.09 -19.24
CA LEU A 366 14.37 -29.78 -18.00
C LEU A 366 14.87 -28.49 -17.31
N ASN A 367 16.18 -28.24 -17.28
CA ASN A 367 16.71 -27.00 -16.71
C ASN A 367 16.34 -25.77 -17.54
N ASN A 368 16.34 -25.89 -18.87
CA ASN A 368 15.97 -24.80 -19.75
C ASN A 368 14.46 -24.54 -19.72
N LEU A 369 13.65 -25.60 -19.64
CA LEU A 369 12.22 -25.49 -19.37
C LEU A 369 11.96 -24.69 -18.08
N GLY A 370 12.64 -25.05 -16.99
CA GLY A 370 12.49 -24.33 -15.73
C GLY A 370 12.95 -22.87 -15.81
N THR A 371 13.97 -22.57 -16.61
CA THR A 371 14.42 -21.19 -16.84
C THR A 371 13.37 -20.38 -17.62
N SER A 372 12.78 -20.95 -18.67
CA SER A 372 11.71 -20.32 -19.45
C SER A 372 10.45 -20.10 -18.61
N LEU A 373 10.03 -21.10 -17.82
CA LEU A 373 8.90 -20.99 -16.89
C LEU A 373 9.15 -19.92 -15.81
N SER A 374 10.36 -19.86 -15.23
CA SER A 374 10.72 -18.83 -14.27
C SER A 374 10.73 -17.43 -14.89
N ALA A 375 11.07 -17.30 -16.16
CA ALA A 375 11.02 -16.03 -16.90
C ALA A 375 9.58 -15.60 -17.22
N HIS A 376 8.71 -16.56 -17.55
CA HIS A 376 7.28 -16.32 -17.76
C HIS A 376 6.60 -15.85 -16.47
N TYR A 377 6.84 -16.56 -15.36
CA TYR A 377 6.42 -16.16 -14.02
C TYR A 377 6.85 -14.73 -13.68
N GLY A 378 8.09 -14.35 -13.99
CA GLY A 378 8.59 -13.00 -13.73
C GLY A 378 7.79 -11.89 -14.43
N ARG A 379 7.01 -12.21 -15.47
CA ARG A 379 6.22 -11.27 -16.26
C ARG A 379 4.72 -11.36 -15.96
N THR A 380 4.21 -12.56 -15.71
CA THR A 380 2.76 -12.80 -15.49
C THR A 380 2.38 -12.87 -14.01
N GLY A 381 3.30 -13.32 -13.15
CA GLY A 381 3.01 -13.63 -11.75
C GLY A 381 2.27 -14.95 -11.54
N GLU A 382 2.15 -15.81 -12.55
CA GLU A 382 1.43 -17.08 -12.44
C GLU A 382 2.19 -18.10 -11.57
N LEU A 383 1.62 -18.41 -10.40
CA LEU A 383 2.27 -19.28 -9.40
C LEU A 383 2.48 -20.72 -9.88
N SER A 384 1.69 -21.21 -10.83
CA SER A 384 1.88 -22.53 -11.46
C SER A 384 3.22 -22.60 -12.19
N ASP A 385 3.60 -21.55 -12.92
CA ASP A 385 4.83 -21.56 -13.70
C ASP A 385 6.07 -21.67 -12.83
N ILE A 386 6.11 -20.96 -11.70
CA ILE A 386 7.28 -21.03 -10.81
C ILE A 386 7.32 -22.36 -10.05
N ALA A 387 6.17 -22.98 -9.76
CA ALA A 387 6.11 -24.32 -9.19
C ALA A 387 6.61 -25.37 -10.18
N ASP A 388 6.17 -25.30 -11.44
CA ASP A 388 6.61 -26.18 -12.52
C ASP A 388 8.09 -25.95 -12.85
N ALA A 389 8.57 -24.71 -12.78
CA ALA A 389 9.99 -24.37 -12.94
C ALA A 389 10.87 -25.07 -11.90
N ILE A 390 10.48 -24.97 -10.62
CA ILE A 390 11.18 -25.60 -9.50
C ILE A 390 11.16 -27.13 -9.67
N SER A 391 10.01 -27.72 -10.01
CA SER A 391 9.87 -29.15 -10.25
C SER A 391 10.77 -29.65 -11.39
N ALA A 392 10.78 -28.93 -12.52
CA ALA A 392 11.63 -29.26 -13.67
C ALA A 392 13.13 -29.15 -13.33
N GLN A 393 13.54 -28.11 -12.59
CA GLN A 393 14.93 -27.93 -12.17
C GLN A 393 15.38 -28.96 -11.13
N GLN A 394 14.51 -29.34 -10.19
CA GLN A 394 14.79 -30.43 -9.23
C GLN A 394 15.02 -31.75 -9.96
N LYS A 395 14.12 -32.12 -10.88
CA LYS A 395 14.28 -33.32 -11.71
C LYS A 395 15.53 -33.26 -12.59
N ALA A 396 15.88 -32.08 -13.11
CA ALA A 396 17.12 -31.88 -13.86
C ALA A 396 18.37 -32.15 -13.00
N ILE A 397 18.35 -31.75 -11.73
CA ILE A 397 19.45 -32.00 -10.77
C ILE A 397 19.54 -33.49 -10.43
N GLU A 398 18.41 -34.15 -10.16
CA GLU A 398 18.36 -35.59 -9.85
C GLU A 398 18.95 -36.46 -10.98
N LEU A 399 18.72 -36.07 -12.24
CA LEU A 399 19.23 -36.75 -13.43
C LEU A 399 20.67 -36.37 -13.79
N THR A 400 21.31 -35.44 -13.06
CA THR A 400 22.67 -34.97 -13.35
C THR A 400 23.68 -35.64 -12.41
N PRO A 401 24.72 -36.34 -12.91
CA PRO A 401 25.78 -36.90 -12.08
C PRO A 401 26.49 -35.86 -11.20
N LEU A 402 26.96 -36.29 -10.02
CA LEU A 402 27.55 -35.40 -9.00
C LEU A 402 28.84 -34.68 -9.44
N ASP A 403 29.58 -35.27 -10.38
CA ASP A 403 30.82 -34.74 -10.95
C ASP A 403 30.61 -33.93 -12.25
N HIS A 404 29.35 -33.78 -12.68
CA HIS A 404 29.03 -33.10 -13.92
C HIS A 404 29.26 -31.58 -13.83
N ALA A 405 29.95 -31.02 -14.82
CA ALA A 405 30.39 -29.62 -14.83
C ALA A 405 29.24 -28.59 -14.73
N ASP A 406 28.05 -28.92 -15.24
CA ASP A 406 26.87 -28.03 -15.20
C ASP A 406 26.05 -28.11 -13.90
N LEU A 407 26.34 -29.06 -13.01
CA LEU A 407 25.58 -29.24 -11.77
C LEU A 407 25.53 -27.97 -10.88
N PRO A 408 26.64 -27.21 -10.70
CA PRO A 408 26.59 -25.96 -9.93
C PRO A 408 25.65 -24.91 -10.55
N PHE A 409 25.59 -24.84 -11.88
CA PHE A 409 24.72 -23.89 -12.59
C PHE A 409 23.24 -24.24 -12.41
N ARG A 410 22.89 -25.53 -12.38
CA ARG A 410 21.52 -26.00 -12.14
C ARG A 410 21.05 -25.66 -10.73
N PHE A 411 21.91 -25.84 -9.72
CA PHE A 411 21.63 -25.40 -8.35
C PHE A 411 21.44 -23.89 -8.24
N ASN A 412 22.23 -23.10 -8.99
CA ASN A 412 22.07 -21.65 -9.04
C ASN A 412 20.70 -21.23 -9.63
N ASN A 413 20.25 -21.89 -10.70
CA ASN A 413 18.95 -21.62 -11.31
C ASN A 413 17.80 -22.00 -10.36
N LEU A 414 17.90 -23.17 -9.72
CA LEU A 414 16.95 -23.61 -8.70
C LEU A 414 16.85 -22.60 -7.54
N GLY A 415 17.99 -22.12 -7.05
CA GLY A 415 18.03 -21.11 -6.01
C GLY A 415 17.37 -19.79 -6.41
N ASN A 416 17.59 -19.34 -7.65
CA ASN A 416 16.92 -18.15 -8.18
C ASN A 416 15.40 -18.33 -8.29
N SER A 417 14.92 -19.50 -8.73
CA SER A 417 13.49 -19.79 -8.85
C SER A 417 12.80 -19.87 -7.48
N PHE A 418 13.41 -20.52 -6.48
CA PHE A 418 12.93 -20.46 -5.09
C PHE A 418 12.90 -19.01 -4.54
N SER A 419 13.95 -18.23 -4.79
CA SER A 419 14.00 -16.83 -4.36
C SER A 419 12.93 -15.98 -5.04
N ALA A 420 12.60 -16.26 -6.31
CA ALA A 420 11.53 -15.59 -7.04
C ALA A 420 10.13 -15.95 -6.50
N ARG A 421 9.91 -17.20 -6.08
CA ARG A 421 8.66 -17.61 -5.42
C ARG A 421 8.53 -16.96 -4.03
N PHE A 422 9.59 -16.96 -3.23
CA PHE A 422 9.62 -16.29 -1.92
C PHE A 422 9.24 -14.81 -2.01
N LYS A 423 9.75 -14.07 -3.01
CA LYS A 423 9.43 -12.64 -3.17
C LYS A 423 7.93 -12.37 -3.34
N HIS A 424 7.15 -13.36 -3.78
CA HIS A 424 5.72 -13.24 -3.99
C HIS A 424 4.90 -13.85 -2.84
N THR A 425 5.31 -15.01 -2.32
CA THR A 425 4.57 -15.75 -1.29
C THR A 425 4.94 -15.31 0.13
N GLY A 426 6.18 -14.87 0.35
CA GLY A 426 6.73 -14.61 1.68
C GLY A 426 7.07 -15.85 2.50
N GLU A 427 6.94 -17.06 1.92
CA GLU A 427 7.16 -18.32 2.63
C GLU A 427 8.62 -18.53 3.00
N LEU A 428 8.93 -18.56 4.30
CA LEU A 428 10.32 -18.64 4.79
C LEU A 428 11.03 -19.94 4.41
N SER A 429 10.29 -21.02 4.11
CA SER A 429 10.88 -22.26 3.59
C SER A 429 11.50 -22.05 2.21
N ASP A 430 10.85 -21.27 1.32
CA ASP A 430 11.33 -21.03 -0.03
C ASP A 430 12.67 -20.29 -0.03
N ILE A 431 12.83 -19.28 0.82
CA ILE A 431 14.11 -18.55 0.89
C ILE A 431 15.20 -19.38 1.57
N ALA A 432 14.83 -20.27 2.51
CA ALA A 432 15.77 -21.22 3.10
C ALA A 432 16.28 -22.23 2.04
N ASP A 433 15.38 -22.78 1.23
CA ASP A 433 15.70 -23.70 0.14
C ASP A 433 16.52 -22.99 -0.96
N ALA A 434 16.21 -21.73 -1.28
CA ALA A 434 17.00 -20.92 -2.20
C ALA A 434 18.46 -20.77 -1.72
N ILE A 435 18.65 -20.41 -0.46
CA ILE A 435 19.96 -20.22 0.18
C ILE A 435 20.71 -21.55 0.22
N ALA A 436 20.06 -22.66 0.55
CA ALA A 436 20.67 -23.99 0.56
C ALA A 436 21.13 -24.44 -0.84
N ALA A 437 20.31 -24.24 -1.87
CA ALA A 437 20.67 -24.55 -3.25
C ALA A 437 21.86 -23.69 -3.73
N LEU A 438 21.87 -22.40 -3.40
CA LEU A 438 22.96 -21.48 -3.77
C LEU A 438 24.26 -21.77 -3.02
N GLN A 439 24.18 -22.19 -1.75
CA GLN A 439 25.34 -22.70 -1.01
C GLN A 439 25.91 -23.93 -1.68
N LYS A 440 25.06 -24.88 -2.10
CA LYS A 440 25.50 -26.06 -2.84
C LYS A 440 26.17 -25.71 -4.17
N ALA A 441 25.62 -24.74 -4.90
CA ALA A 441 26.25 -24.23 -6.12
C ALA A 441 27.65 -23.66 -5.85
N ILE A 442 27.82 -22.88 -4.78
CA ILE A 442 29.12 -22.31 -4.38
C ILE A 442 30.11 -23.41 -3.98
N GLU A 443 29.70 -24.40 -3.18
CA GLU A 443 30.53 -25.52 -2.74
C GLU A 443 31.08 -26.36 -3.90
N LEU A 444 30.24 -26.60 -4.92
CA LEU A 444 30.59 -27.41 -6.08
C LEU A 444 31.38 -26.63 -7.14
N THR A 445 31.47 -25.29 -7.03
CA THR A 445 32.17 -24.45 -8.01
C THR A 445 33.62 -24.21 -7.59
N PRO A 446 34.63 -24.61 -8.40
CA PRO A 446 36.04 -24.35 -8.09
C PRO A 446 36.35 -22.84 -7.96
N SER A 447 37.31 -22.48 -7.10
CA SER A 447 37.64 -21.08 -6.75
C SER A 447 38.08 -20.20 -7.93
N GLY A 448 38.64 -20.77 -8.99
CA GLY A 448 39.01 -20.07 -10.22
C GLY A 448 37.96 -20.12 -11.34
N HIS A 449 36.79 -20.69 -11.07
CA HIS A 449 35.77 -20.89 -12.10
C HIS A 449 35.01 -19.60 -12.42
N VAL A 450 34.81 -19.31 -13.70
CA VAL A 450 34.18 -18.08 -14.22
C VAL A 450 32.74 -17.85 -13.72
N ASN A 451 32.05 -18.90 -13.28
CA ASN A 451 30.67 -18.80 -12.78
C ASN A 451 30.57 -18.58 -11.26
N LEU A 452 31.67 -18.70 -10.50
CA LEU A 452 31.64 -18.50 -9.05
C LEU A 452 31.12 -17.09 -8.65
N PRO A 453 31.52 -15.99 -9.32
CA PRO A 453 30.95 -14.67 -9.02
C PRO A 453 29.44 -14.59 -9.23
N LEU A 454 28.89 -15.28 -10.22
CA LEU A 454 27.45 -15.32 -10.46
C LEU A 454 26.70 -16.04 -9.32
N CYS A 455 27.22 -17.18 -8.86
CA CYS A 455 26.64 -17.91 -7.73
C CYS A 455 26.68 -17.09 -6.43
N LEU A 456 27.80 -16.40 -6.18
CA LEU A 456 27.93 -15.49 -5.04
C LEU A 456 26.96 -14.29 -5.13
N ASN A 457 26.75 -13.75 -6.32
CA ASN A 457 25.79 -12.66 -6.54
C ASN A 457 24.34 -13.11 -6.29
N SER A 458 23.94 -14.27 -6.82
CA SER A 458 22.62 -14.85 -6.54
C SER A 458 22.44 -15.16 -5.06
N PHE A 459 23.45 -15.74 -4.40
CA PHE A 459 23.45 -16.00 -2.97
C PHE A 459 23.28 -14.73 -2.13
N GLY A 460 24.04 -13.67 -2.44
CA GLY A 460 23.90 -12.39 -1.77
C GLY A 460 22.52 -11.76 -1.95
N ASN A 461 21.94 -11.84 -3.15
CA ASN A 461 20.57 -11.35 -3.39
C ASN A 461 19.50 -12.13 -2.61
N SER A 462 19.65 -13.45 -2.43
CA SER A 462 18.73 -14.25 -1.61
C SER A 462 18.86 -13.95 -0.11
N LEU A 463 20.09 -13.73 0.39
CA LEU A 463 20.31 -13.25 1.76
C LEU A 463 19.69 -11.86 1.98
N LEU A 464 19.87 -10.93 1.03
CA LEU A 464 19.21 -9.62 1.05
C LEU A 464 17.69 -9.75 1.09
N ALA A 465 17.11 -10.66 0.30
CA ALA A 465 15.67 -10.90 0.29
C ALA A 465 15.18 -11.41 1.65
N ARG A 466 15.91 -12.35 2.28
CA ARG A 466 15.59 -12.82 3.64
C ARG A 466 15.70 -11.70 4.67
N PHE A 467 16.79 -10.93 4.65
CA PHE A 467 16.98 -9.77 5.52
C PHE A 467 15.82 -8.76 5.42
N LYS A 468 15.34 -8.46 4.21
CA LYS A 468 14.24 -7.51 4.03
C LYS A 468 12.98 -7.94 4.81
N HIS A 469 12.78 -9.24 4.99
CA HIS A 469 11.65 -9.82 5.72
C HIS A 469 11.93 -10.05 7.21
N THR A 470 13.07 -10.63 7.57
CA THR A 470 13.41 -11.03 8.95
C THR A 470 14.08 -9.92 9.75
N LYS A 471 14.72 -8.95 9.08
CA LYS A 471 15.59 -7.92 9.66
C LYS A 471 16.81 -8.46 10.42
N GLU A 472 17.21 -9.71 10.16
CA GLU A 472 18.37 -10.34 10.80
C GLU A 472 19.69 -9.78 10.25
N LEU A 473 20.48 -9.11 11.09
CA LEU A 473 21.72 -8.45 10.69
C LEU A 473 22.76 -9.40 10.09
N SER A 474 22.79 -10.67 10.50
CA SER A 474 23.71 -11.67 9.93
C SER A 474 23.47 -11.90 8.44
N ASP A 475 22.23 -11.78 7.98
CA ASP A 475 21.88 -12.00 6.58
C ASP A 475 22.40 -10.87 5.70
N ILE A 476 22.24 -9.62 6.13
CA ILE A 476 22.72 -8.48 5.34
C ILE A 476 24.25 -8.39 5.34
N CYS A 477 24.90 -8.69 6.48
CA CYS A 477 26.35 -8.80 6.54
C CYS A 477 26.87 -9.92 5.61
N GLY A 478 26.26 -11.11 5.67
CA GLY A 478 26.62 -12.21 4.78
C GLY A 478 26.37 -11.90 3.29
N ALA A 479 25.31 -11.15 2.96
CA ALA A 479 25.04 -10.71 1.60
C ALA A 479 26.16 -9.79 1.08
N ILE A 480 26.54 -8.80 1.89
CA ILE A 480 27.60 -7.83 1.57
C ILE A 480 28.95 -8.55 1.40
N GLU A 481 29.29 -9.49 2.29
CA GLU A 481 30.52 -10.29 2.17
C GLU A 481 30.55 -11.14 0.90
N ALA A 482 29.45 -11.83 0.57
CA ALA A 482 29.36 -12.64 -0.64
C ALA A 482 29.48 -11.79 -1.91
N LEU A 483 28.81 -10.63 -1.94
CA LEU A 483 28.82 -9.71 -3.08
C LEU A 483 30.18 -9.02 -3.25
N GLN A 484 30.83 -8.65 -2.15
CA GLN A 484 32.19 -8.12 -2.17
C GLN A 484 33.17 -9.16 -2.75
N LYS A 485 33.07 -10.42 -2.31
CA LYS A 485 33.86 -11.52 -2.88
C LYS A 485 33.55 -11.75 -4.37
N ALA A 486 32.29 -11.60 -4.79
CA ALA A 486 31.92 -11.67 -6.20
C ALA A 486 32.60 -10.56 -7.02
N ILE A 487 32.64 -9.33 -6.50
CA ILE A 487 33.31 -8.19 -7.14
C ILE A 487 34.82 -8.44 -7.24
N GLU A 488 35.47 -8.89 -6.17
CA GLU A 488 36.91 -9.17 -6.13
C GLU A 488 37.34 -10.25 -7.13
N LEU A 489 36.51 -11.27 -7.32
CA LEU A 489 36.76 -12.37 -8.27
C LEU A 489 36.39 -12.03 -9.71
N THR A 490 35.71 -10.91 -9.97
CA THR A 490 35.25 -10.53 -11.31
C THR A 490 36.25 -9.56 -11.96
N PRO A 491 36.86 -9.92 -13.12
CA PRO A 491 37.77 -9.01 -13.83
C PRO A 491 37.10 -7.70 -14.24
N SER A 492 37.85 -6.59 -14.27
CA SER A 492 37.33 -5.24 -14.50
C SER A 492 36.60 -5.02 -15.83
N GLY A 493 36.87 -5.84 -16.86
CA GLY A 493 36.19 -5.81 -18.15
C GLY A 493 35.05 -6.82 -18.31
N HIS A 494 34.70 -7.57 -17.26
CA HIS A 494 33.71 -8.64 -17.34
C HIS A 494 32.28 -8.09 -17.32
N ALA A 495 31.42 -8.57 -18.21
CA ALA A 495 30.04 -8.08 -18.41
C ALA A 495 29.15 -8.18 -17.15
N ASN A 496 29.47 -9.06 -16.20
CA ASN A 496 28.70 -9.24 -14.96
C ASN A 496 29.16 -8.34 -13.80
N LEU A 497 30.27 -7.62 -13.93
CA LEU A 497 30.76 -6.73 -12.87
C LEU A 497 29.75 -5.63 -12.51
N PRO A 498 29.09 -4.93 -13.46
CA PRO A 498 28.04 -3.96 -13.14
C PRO A 498 26.88 -4.55 -12.33
N LEU A 499 26.48 -5.79 -12.61
CA LEU A 499 25.41 -6.47 -11.88
C LEU A 499 25.80 -6.76 -10.43
N CYS A 500 27.04 -7.23 -10.21
CA CYS A 500 27.56 -7.48 -8.85
C CYS A 500 27.65 -6.18 -8.05
N LEU A 501 28.14 -5.09 -8.67
CA LEU A 501 28.20 -3.75 -8.06
C LEU A 501 26.81 -3.23 -7.69
N ASN A 502 25.82 -3.43 -8.55
CA ASN A 502 24.43 -3.03 -8.29
C ASN A 502 23.80 -3.80 -7.12
N SER A 503 23.99 -5.12 -7.08
CA SER A 503 23.51 -5.95 -5.96
C SER A 503 24.21 -5.60 -4.65
N PHE A 504 25.51 -5.29 -4.71
CA PHE A 504 26.29 -4.80 -3.57
C PHE A 504 25.75 -3.46 -3.06
N GLY A 505 25.58 -2.48 -3.96
CA GLY A 505 25.02 -1.17 -3.62
C GLY A 505 23.61 -1.26 -3.01
N ASN A 506 22.75 -2.12 -3.56
CA ASN A 506 21.41 -2.37 -3.00
C ASN A 506 21.44 -3.05 -1.61
N SER A 507 22.46 -3.86 -1.32
CA SER A 507 22.63 -4.49 0.00
C SER A 507 23.14 -3.50 1.03
N LEU A 508 24.11 -2.65 0.66
CA LEU A 508 24.57 -1.54 1.49
C LEU A 508 23.43 -0.57 1.79
N LEU A 509 22.64 -0.19 0.78
CA LEU A 509 21.46 0.65 0.97
C LEU A 509 20.46 0.06 1.98
N ALA A 510 20.20 -1.25 1.91
CA ALA A 510 19.30 -1.92 2.85
C ALA A 510 19.88 -1.99 4.28
N ARG A 511 21.20 -2.16 4.43
CA ARG A 511 21.85 -2.10 5.76
C ARG A 511 21.81 -0.70 6.33
N PHE A 512 22.03 0.32 5.50
CA PHE A 512 21.90 1.73 5.86
C PHE A 512 20.50 2.08 6.35
N GLU A 513 19.45 1.68 5.62
CA GLU A 513 18.06 1.92 6.02
C GLU A 513 17.72 1.34 7.41
N HIS A 514 18.44 0.31 7.84
CA HIS A 514 18.24 -0.35 9.12
C HIS A 514 19.14 0.20 10.24
N THR A 515 20.39 0.53 9.94
CA THR A 515 21.42 0.90 10.94
C THR A 515 21.71 2.40 11.02
N GLY A 516 21.48 3.14 9.92
CA GLY A 516 21.87 4.54 9.78
C GLY A 516 23.36 4.77 9.57
N GLU A 517 24.16 3.75 9.26
CA GLU A 517 25.61 3.90 9.06
C GLU A 517 25.95 4.70 7.80
N ALA A 518 26.43 5.93 7.96
CA ALA A 518 26.70 6.85 6.85
C ALA A 518 27.74 6.34 5.83
N ALA A 519 28.63 5.41 6.22
CA ALA A 519 29.57 4.79 5.29
C ALA A 519 28.85 3.93 4.23
N ASP A 520 27.78 3.23 4.63
CA ASP A 520 27.05 2.32 3.74
C ASP A 520 26.38 3.05 2.58
N ILE A 521 25.79 4.21 2.84
CA ILE A 521 25.12 4.99 1.79
C ILE A 521 26.13 5.62 0.82
N ALA A 522 27.28 6.08 1.33
CA ALA A 522 28.36 6.58 0.49
C ALA A 522 28.91 5.48 -0.41
N ASP A 523 29.17 4.30 0.14
CA ASP A 523 29.66 3.14 -0.61
C ASP A 523 28.60 2.61 -1.60
N ALA A 524 27.31 2.66 -1.25
CA ALA A 524 26.21 2.29 -2.15
C ALA A 524 26.14 3.20 -3.38
N ILE A 525 26.26 4.52 -3.18
CA ILE A 525 26.30 5.51 -4.28
C ILE A 525 27.52 5.23 -5.17
N VAL A 526 28.71 5.05 -4.59
CA VAL A 526 29.93 4.76 -5.35
C VAL A 526 29.80 3.47 -6.17
N ALA A 527 29.27 2.40 -5.58
CA ALA A 527 29.08 1.12 -6.26
C ALA A 527 28.08 1.24 -7.42
N ASN A 528 26.93 1.88 -7.21
CA ASN A 528 25.90 2.04 -8.24
C ASN A 528 26.34 3.01 -9.35
N GLN A 529 27.06 4.08 -9.00
CA GLN A 529 27.67 5.01 -9.97
C GLN A 529 28.64 4.25 -10.89
N LYS A 530 29.55 3.47 -10.29
CA LYS A 530 30.51 2.65 -11.05
C LYS A 530 29.84 1.59 -11.92
N ALA A 531 28.72 1.01 -11.46
CA ALA A 531 27.93 0.08 -12.26
C ALA A 531 27.38 0.75 -13.53
N VAL A 532 26.84 1.97 -13.40
CA VAL A 532 26.35 2.77 -14.53
C VAL A 532 27.51 3.12 -15.49
N GLU A 533 28.64 3.60 -14.97
CA GLU A 533 29.80 4.00 -15.78
C GLU A 533 30.42 2.85 -16.60
N LEU A 534 30.45 1.64 -16.04
CA LEU A 534 30.98 0.46 -16.70
C LEU A 534 30.01 -0.16 -17.73
N THR A 535 28.77 0.30 -17.78
CA THR A 535 27.73 -0.28 -18.65
C THR A 535 27.57 0.56 -19.92
N PRO A 536 27.77 -0.02 -21.13
CA PRO A 536 27.62 0.71 -22.38
C PRO A 536 26.20 1.26 -22.61
N LEU A 537 26.11 2.39 -23.31
CA LEU A 537 24.84 2.95 -23.78
C LEU A 537 24.11 1.93 -24.67
N GLY A 538 22.82 1.70 -24.38
CA GLY A 538 21.98 0.73 -25.08
C GLY A 538 21.95 -0.67 -24.46
N HIS A 539 22.73 -0.94 -23.40
CA HIS A 539 22.66 -2.21 -22.68
C HIS A 539 21.32 -2.34 -21.92
N ALA A 540 20.67 -3.51 -22.03
CA ALA A 540 19.31 -3.76 -21.49
C ALA A 540 19.16 -3.50 -19.98
N ASN A 541 20.23 -3.71 -19.20
CA ASN A 541 20.20 -3.51 -17.74
C ASN A 541 20.46 -2.05 -17.31
N LEU A 542 20.90 -1.17 -18.21
CA LEU A 542 21.27 0.21 -17.87
C LEU A 542 20.13 1.01 -17.18
N PRO A 543 18.84 0.89 -17.57
CA PRO A 543 17.75 1.56 -16.86
C PRO A 543 17.59 1.12 -15.38
N VAL A 544 17.82 -0.16 -15.09
CA VAL A 544 17.74 -0.71 -13.72
C VAL A 544 18.88 -0.18 -12.85
N LEU A 545 20.07 0.00 -13.43
CA LEU A 545 21.23 0.57 -12.73
C LEU A 545 20.96 2.05 -12.38
N PHE A 546 20.44 2.84 -13.32
CA PHE A 546 20.02 4.21 -13.06
C PHE A 546 18.93 4.31 -11.99
N THR A 547 17.99 3.36 -11.96
CA THR A 547 16.97 3.29 -10.92
C THR A 547 17.59 3.05 -9.53
N SER A 548 18.55 2.13 -9.44
CA SER A 548 19.23 1.82 -8.17
C SER A 548 20.13 2.97 -7.68
N LEU A 549 20.79 3.66 -8.62
CA LEU A 549 21.53 4.89 -8.34
C LEU A 549 20.60 6.00 -7.81
N GLY A 550 19.47 6.24 -8.49
CA GLY A 550 18.50 7.23 -8.06
C GLY A 550 17.92 6.94 -6.67
N ASN A 551 17.62 5.67 -6.36
CA ASN A 551 17.18 5.25 -5.04
C ASN A 551 18.25 5.51 -3.95
N SER A 552 19.53 5.34 -4.29
CA SER A 552 20.64 5.61 -3.35
C SER A 552 20.73 7.10 -3.03
N PHE A 553 20.70 7.97 -4.05
CA PHE A 553 20.68 9.41 -3.84
C PHE A 553 19.42 9.88 -3.08
N LEU A 554 18.24 9.35 -3.41
CA LEU A 554 17.00 9.68 -2.69
C LEU A 554 17.08 9.29 -1.21
N CYS A 555 17.69 8.16 -0.89
CA CYS A 555 17.86 7.72 0.49
C CYS A 555 18.88 8.59 1.25
N HIS A 556 19.98 8.98 0.60
CA HIS A 556 20.94 9.92 1.16
C HIS A 556 20.28 11.28 1.44
N PHE A 557 19.53 11.82 0.47
CA PHE A 557 18.76 13.06 0.62
C PHE A 557 17.82 13.03 1.83
N LYS A 558 17.10 11.93 2.06
CA LYS A 558 16.17 11.82 3.19
C LYS A 558 16.85 11.97 4.56
N GLN A 559 18.17 11.79 4.64
CA GLN A 559 18.94 11.99 5.86
C GLN A 559 19.63 13.34 5.93
N THR A 560 20.25 13.78 4.83
CA THR A 560 21.07 14.99 4.79
C THR A 560 20.26 16.25 4.47
N HIS A 561 19.11 16.08 3.81
CA HIS A 561 18.33 17.13 3.16
C HIS A 561 19.13 17.95 2.13
N GLU A 562 20.22 17.39 1.57
CA GLU A 562 21.06 18.05 0.56
C GLU A 562 20.37 18.11 -0.80
N LEU A 563 20.11 19.33 -1.30
CA LEU A 563 19.39 19.54 -2.56
C LEU A 563 20.12 19.00 -3.81
N SER A 564 21.43 18.81 -3.74
CA SER A 564 22.21 18.16 -4.82
C SER A 564 21.81 16.71 -4.99
N ASP A 565 21.64 15.97 -3.90
CA ASP A 565 21.31 14.54 -3.95
C ASP A 565 19.94 14.30 -4.58
N ILE A 566 18.93 15.09 -4.18
CA ILE A 566 17.60 14.92 -4.76
C ILE A 566 17.58 15.31 -6.25
N SER A 567 18.44 16.24 -6.66
CA SER A 567 18.59 16.61 -8.07
C SER A 567 19.25 15.47 -8.87
N GLU A 568 20.27 14.82 -8.32
CA GLU A 568 20.91 13.64 -8.92
C GLU A 568 19.96 12.43 -8.93
N ALA A 569 19.14 12.24 -7.89
CA ALA A 569 18.12 11.19 -7.85
C ALA A 569 17.09 11.36 -8.98
N ILE A 570 16.56 12.59 -9.15
CA ILE A 570 15.63 12.91 -10.23
C ILE A 570 16.30 12.70 -11.60
N ALA A 571 17.54 13.15 -11.78
CA ALA A 571 18.28 12.96 -13.03
C ALA A 571 18.47 11.47 -13.37
N ALA A 572 18.87 10.65 -12.40
CA ALA A 572 19.04 9.22 -12.56
C ALA A 572 17.70 8.51 -12.89
N HIS A 573 16.62 8.82 -12.16
CA HIS A 573 15.29 8.24 -12.45
C HIS A 573 14.73 8.70 -13.79
N GLN A 574 14.95 9.95 -14.18
CA GLN A 574 14.58 10.47 -15.49
C GLN A 574 15.33 9.72 -16.60
N LYS A 575 16.63 9.46 -16.43
CA LYS A 575 17.41 8.63 -17.37
C LYS A 575 16.91 7.19 -17.44
N ALA A 576 16.50 6.60 -16.31
CA ALA A 576 15.88 5.28 -16.31
C ALA A 576 14.58 5.24 -17.13
N VAL A 577 13.74 6.27 -17.02
CA VAL A 577 12.51 6.41 -17.84
C VAL A 577 12.85 6.57 -19.33
N GLU A 578 13.77 7.46 -19.68
CA GLU A 578 14.17 7.74 -21.07
C GLU A 578 14.75 6.51 -21.79
N LEU A 579 15.50 5.67 -21.07
CA LEU A 579 16.16 4.49 -21.63
C LEU A 579 15.28 3.24 -21.62
N THR A 580 14.14 3.25 -20.93
CA THR A 580 13.23 2.11 -20.88
C THR A 580 12.25 2.16 -22.06
N PRO A 581 12.20 1.14 -22.94
CA PRO A 581 11.29 1.14 -24.08
C PRO A 581 9.81 1.20 -23.67
N LEU A 582 8.98 1.82 -24.51
CA LEU A 582 7.52 1.81 -24.37
C LEU A 582 6.99 0.37 -24.39
N GLY A 583 6.14 0.03 -23.42
CA GLY A 583 5.59 -1.33 -23.24
C GLY A 583 6.44 -2.25 -22.37
N HIS A 584 7.65 -1.85 -21.98
CA HIS A 584 8.49 -2.66 -21.08
C HIS A 584 7.88 -2.75 -19.67
N ALA A 585 7.87 -3.94 -19.07
CA ALA A 585 7.21 -4.22 -17.79
C ALA A 585 7.70 -3.34 -16.61
N ASN A 586 8.95 -2.91 -16.62
CA ASN A 586 9.51 -2.06 -15.56
C ASN A 586 9.22 -0.55 -15.74
N LEU A 587 8.73 -0.11 -16.91
CA LEU A 587 8.51 1.32 -17.18
C LEU A 587 7.59 1.99 -16.13
N PRO A 588 6.48 1.38 -15.68
CA PRO A 588 5.67 1.95 -14.61
C PRO A 588 6.44 2.18 -13.30
N SER A 589 7.33 1.26 -12.93
CA SER A 589 8.14 1.39 -11.72
C SER A 589 9.15 2.53 -11.81
N CYS A 590 9.74 2.77 -12.99
CA CYS A 590 10.63 3.90 -13.26
C CYS A 590 9.88 5.23 -13.07
N PHE A 591 8.68 5.36 -13.64
CA PHE A 591 7.83 6.54 -13.45
C PHE A 591 7.44 6.73 -11.98
N ASN A 592 7.11 5.66 -11.26
CA ASN A 592 6.78 5.76 -9.84
C ASN A 592 7.97 6.29 -9.00
N ASN A 593 9.20 5.84 -9.29
CA ASN A 593 10.38 6.30 -8.56
C ASN A 593 10.77 7.73 -8.91
N LEU A 594 10.59 8.15 -10.17
CA LEU A 594 10.71 9.54 -10.58
C LEU A 594 9.71 10.41 -9.80
N GLY A 595 8.44 9.99 -9.74
CA GLY A 595 7.41 10.71 -8.99
C GLY A 595 7.72 10.82 -7.49
N ASN A 596 8.27 9.77 -6.89
CA ASN A 596 8.70 9.79 -5.48
C ASN A 596 9.82 10.80 -5.25
N SER A 597 10.78 10.89 -6.17
CA SER A 597 11.91 11.83 -6.05
C SER A 597 11.46 13.28 -6.25
N SER A 598 10.61 13.54 -7.23
CA SER A 598 10.01 14.87 -7.43
C SER A 598 9.15 15.29 -6.24
N SER A 599 8.35 14.38 -5.67
CA SER A 599 7.56 14.66 -4.46
C SER A 599 8.45 14.96 -3.25
N ALA A 600 9.55 14.25 -3.08
CA ALA A 600 10.49 14.50 -1.99
C ALA A 600 11.22 15.85 -2.13
N ARG A 601 11.51 16.29 -3.37
CA ARG A 601 12.04 17.64 -3.61
C ARG A 601 11.00 18.71 -3.27
N PHE A 602 9.76 18.51 -3.71
CA PHE A 602 8.64 19.41 -3.40
C PHE A 602 8.44 19.59 -1.88
N GLU A 603 8.48 18.51 -1.11
CA GLU A 603 8.32 18.59 0.36
C GLU A 603 9.36 19.49 1.03
N GLN A 604 10.54 19.63 0.42
CA GLN A 604 11.63 20.47 0.92
C GLN A 604 11.60 21.90 0.37
N THR A 605 11.26 22.07 -0.92
CA THR A 605 11.36 23.37 -1.62
C THR A 605 10.03 24.14 -1.67
N GLY A 606 8.90 23.43 -1.68
CA GLY A 606 7.57 23.99 -1.94
C GLY A 606 7.33 24.37 -3.40
N GLU A 607 8.22 24.02 -4.33
CA GLU A 607 8.12 24.40 -5.74
C GLU A 607 6.98 23.66 -6.46
N LEU A 608 5.96 24.38 -6.91
CA LEU A 608 4.75 23.79 -7.49
C LEU A 608 5.00 23.00 -8.79
N SER A 609 6.10 23.26 -9.51
CA SER A 609 6.48 22.45 -10.67
C SER A 609 6.85 21.02 -10.27
N ASP A 610 7.49 20.84 -9.11
CA ASP A 610 7.97 19.52 -8.67
C ASP A 610 6.80 18.60 -8.29
N ILE A 611 5.76 19.14 -7.65
CA ILE A 611 4.57 18.35 -7.33
C ILE A 611 3.74 18.04 -8.59
N ALA A 612 3.72 18.95 -9.57
CA ALA A 612 3.08 18.70 -10.86
C ALA A 612 3.80 17.58 -11.63
N ASP A 613 5.14 17.59 -11.65
CA ASP A 613 5.96 16.52 -12.24
C ASP A 613 5.77 15.20 -11.50
N ALA A 614 5.67 15.23 -10.16
CA ALA A 614 5.40 14.04 -9.35
C ALA A 614 4.03 13.42 -9.69
N ILE A 615 2.97 14.24 -9.74
CA ILE A 615 1.62 13.81 -10.13
C ILE A 615 1.63 13.22 -11.54
N ALA A 616 2.26 13.88 -12.50
CA ALA A 616 2.35 13.40 -13.88
C ALA A 616 3.06 12.04 -13.98
N ALA A 617 4.16 11.85 -13.24
CA ALA A 617 4.90 10.61 -13.22
C ALA A 617 4.11 9.48 -12.53
N HIS A 618 3.51 9.71 -11.36
CA HIS A 618 2.67 8.72 -10.68
C HIS A 618 1.43 8.36 -11.50
N GLN A 619 0.81 9.33 -12.16
CA GLN A 619 -0.32 9.11 -13.06
C GLN A 619 0.09 8.21 -14.24
N LYS A 620 1.27 8.45 -14.84
CA LYS A 620 1.80 7.55 -15.88
C LYS A 620 2.13 6.16 -15.38
N ALA A 621 2.63 6.01 -14.16
CA ALA A 621 2.84 4.69 -13.57
C ALA A 621 1.51 3.92 -13.47
N VAL A 622 0.44 4.57 -13.02
CA VAL A 622 -0.90 3.95 -12.94
C VAL A 622 -1.46 3.61 -14.33
N GLU A 623 -1.40 4.54 -15.29
CA GLU A 623 -1.94 4.33 -16.64
C GLU A 623 -1.28 3.19 -17.42
N LEU A 624 0.03 2.98 -17.20
CA LEU A 624 0.81 1.95 -17.89
C LEU A 624 0.74 0.58 -17.19
N THR A 625 0.14 0.49 -16.02
CA THR A 625 0.09 -0.75 -15.22
C THR A 625 -1.22 -1.50 -15.47
N PRO A 626 -1.19 -2.77 -15.94
CA PRO A 626 -2.39 -3.57 -16.15
C PRO A 626 -3.20 -3.84 -14.86
N LEU A 627 -4.51 -4.03 -15.01
CA LEU A 627 -5.38 -4.48 -13.92
C LEU A 627 -4.94 -5.85 -13.41
N GLY A 628 -4.78 -5.99 -12.09
CA GLY A 628 -4.29 -7.21 -11.43
C GLY A 628 -2.79 -7.22 -11.11
N HIS A 629 -2.01 -6.26 -11.63
CA HIS A 629 -0.59 -6.14 -11.29
C HIS A 629 -0.38 -5.81 -9.80
N ALA A 630 0.49 -6.56 -9.12
CA ALA A 630 0.70 -6.46 -7.66
C ALA A 630 1.09 -5.05 -7.17
N GLY A 631 1.80 -4.27 -8.00
CA GLY A 631 2.24 -2.91 -7.66
C GLY A 631 1.19 -1.82 -7.84
N LEU A 632 0.05 -2.10 -8.50
CA LEU A 632 -0.92 -1.06 -8.89
C LEU A 632 -1.52 -0.31 -7.68
N SER A 633 -1.83 -1.03 -6.60
CA SER A 633 -2.34 -0.42 -5.36
C SER A 633 -1.36 0.57 -4.73
N SER A 634 -0.05 0.26 -4.79
CA SER A 634 1.01 1.12 -4.27
C SER A 634 1.19 2.38 -5.13
N TYR A 635 1.05 2.26 -6.45
CA TYR A 635 1.11 3.41 -7.36
C TYR A 635 -0.08 4.36 -7.14
N TYR A 636 -1.28 3.83 -6.95
CA TYR A 636 -2.44 4.65 -6.55
C TYR A 636 -2.26 5.34 -5.19
N ASN A 637 -1.63 4.66 -4.21
CA ASN A 637 -1.32 5.29 -2.92
C ASN A 637 -0.34 6.47 -3.07
N ASN A 638 0.70 6.32 -3.90
CA ASN A 638 1.67 7.38 -4.12
C ASN A 638 1.03 8.55 -4.89
N LEU A 639 0.22 8.26 -5.91
CA LEU A 639 -0.56 9.26 -6.64
C LEU A 639 -1.49 10.06 -5.70
N GLY A 640 -2.23 9.35 -4.83
CA GLY A 640 -3.09 9.99 -3.85
C GLY A 640 -2.33 10.86 -2.85
N SER A 641 -1.12 10.43 -2.47
CA SER A 641 -0.23 11.20 -1.58
C SER A 641 0.27 12.48 -2.26
N SER A 642 0.65 12.42 -3.53
CA SER A 642 1.07 13.58 -4.32
C SER A 642 -0.06 14.60 -4.47
N PHE A 643 -1.28 14.17 -4.80
CA PHE A 643 -2.45 15.05 -4.83
C PHE A 643 -2.78 15.67 -3.46
N SER A 644 -2.69 14.88 -2.38
CA SER A 644 -2.93 15.38 -1.02
C SER A 644 -1.89 16.43 -0.60
N SER A 645 -0.62 16.23 -0.97
CA SER A 645 0.46 17.19 -0.76
C SER A 645 0.28 18.46 -1.59
N CYS A 646 -0.17 18.34 -2.85
CA CYS A 646 -0.55 19.48 -3.69
C CYS A 646 -1.66 20.30 -3.03
N PHE A 647 -2.75 19.63 -2.62
CA PHE A 647 -3.89 20.28 -1.96
C PHE A 647 -3.49 21.06 -0.69
N LYS A 648 -2.58 20.52 0.13
CA LYS A 648 -2.11 21.22 1.34
C LYS A 648 -1.52 22.60 1.03
N HIS A 649 -0.96 22.78 -0.17
CA HIS A 649 -0.31 24.02 -0.60
C HIS A 649 -1.23 24.89 -1.47
N THR A 650 -1.88 24.31 -2.49
CA THR A 650 -2.74 25.03 -3.44
C THR A 650 -4.11 25.35 -2.87
N ARG A 651 -4.61 24.49 -1.95
CA ARG A 651 -5.99 24.48 -1.44
C ARG A 651 -7.04 24.32 -2.54
N GLU A 652 -6.66 23.81 -3.71
CA GLU A 652 -7.58 23.57 -4.82
C GLU A 652 -8.45 22.33 -4.57
N GLN A 653 -9.77 22.52 -4.63
CA GLN A 653 -10.72 21.45 -4.32
C GLN A 653 -10.60 20.22 -5.25
N SER A 654 -10.17 20.41 -6.51
CA SER A 654 -9.91 19.31 -7.43
C SER A 654 -8.84 18.36 -6.90
N ASP A 655 -7.78 18.86 -6.28
CA ASP A 655 -6.65 18.05 -5.83
C ASP A 655 -7.07 17.07 -4.73
N ILE A 656 -7.86 17.53 -3.75
CA ILE A 656 -8.31 16.65 -2.67
C ILE A 656 -9.32 15.58 -3.16
N ILE A 657 -10.13 15.90 -4.18
CA ILE A 657 -11.05 14.94 -4.80
C ILE A 657 -10.25 13.85 -5.52
N HIS A 658 -9.23 14.22 -6.29
CA HIS A 658 -8.36 13.23 -6.96
C HIS A 658 -7.56 12.40 -5.95
N ALA A 659 -7.09 12.99 -4.84
CA ALA A 659 -6.45 12.25 -3.76
C ALA A 659 -7.36 11.17 -3.16
N ILE A 660 -8.61 11.53 -2.83
CA ILE A 660 -9.61 10.60 -2.29
C ILE A 660 -9.89 9.47 -3.29
N ALA A 661 -10.09 9.79 -4.58
CA ALA A 661 -10.34 8.79 -5.61
C ALA A 661 -9.17 7.80 -5.78
N ALA A 662 -7.93 8.30 -5.76
CA ALA A 662 -6.74 7.46 -5.85
C ALA A 662 -6.59 6.55 -4.62
N PHE A 663 -6.79 7.06 -3.40
CA PHE A 663 -6.74 6.24 -2.18
C PHE A 663 -7.88 5.20 -2.13
N GLN A 664 -9.08 5.54 -2.59
CA GLN A 664 -10.18 4.58 -2.72
C GLN A 664 -9.80 3.43 -3.66
N LYS A 665 -9.21 3.74 -4.82
CA LYS A 665 -8.71 2.70 -5.75
C LYS A 665 -7.60 1.86 -5.13
N ALA A 666 -6.67 2.46 -4.39
CA ALA A 666 -5.64 1.71 -3.67
C ALA A 666 -6.23 0.71 -2.66
N VAL A 667 -7.26 1.13 -1.91
CA VAL A 667 -7.99 0.26 -0.96
C VAL A 667 -8.75 -0.85 -1.68
N GLU A 668 -9.47 -0.54 -2.76
CA GLU A 668 -10.24 -1.51 -3.56
C GLU A 668 -9.37 -2.63 -4.13
N LEU A 669 -8.15 -2.29 -4.57
CA LEU A 669 -7.21 -3.23 -5.18
C LEU A 669 -6.38 -4.03 -4.17
N THR A 670 -6.43 -3.68 -2.88
CA THR A 670 -5.60 -4.31 -1.85
C THR A 670 -6.38 -5.42 -1.13
N PRO A 671 -5.88 -6.69 -1.11
CA PRO A 671 -6.55 -7.78 -0.41
C PRO A 671 -6.72 -7.52 1.09
N SER A 672 -7.80 -8.06 1.68
CA SER A 672 -8.20 -7.79 3.08
C SER A 672 -7.17 -8.20 4.14
N GLY A 673 -6.27 -9.14 3.84
CA GLY A 673 -5.19 -9.58 4.74
C GLY A 673 -3.85 -8.84 4.55
N HIS A 674 -3.77 -7.89 3.61
CA HIS A 674 -2.50 -7.24 3.28
C HIS A 674 -2.03 -6.26 4.37
N ALA A 675 -0.76 -6.37 4.78
CA ALA A 675 -0.20 -5.61 5.91
C ALA A 675 -0.28 -4.07 5.75
N ASN A 676 -0.32 -3.55 4.52
CA ASN A 676 -0.43 -2.11 4.25
C ASN A 676 -1.87 -1.58 4.19
N LEU A 677 -2.89 -2.44 4.19
CA LEU A 677 -4.29 -2.00 4.09
C LEU A 677 -4.70 -1.00 5.18
N PRO A 678 -4.29 -1.14 6.47
CA PRO A 678 -4.58 -0.13 7.49
C PRO A 678 -4.00 1.26 7.20
N LEU A 679 -2.81 1.32 6.57
CA LEU A 679 -2.18 2.57 6.19
C LEU A 679 -2.99 3.26 5.07
N LEU A 680 -3.45 2.51 4.08
CA LEU A 680 -4.29 3.05 2.99
C LEU A 680 -5.60 3.65 3.53
N PHE A 681 -6.26 2.96 4.46
CA PHE A 681 -7.43 3.51 5.15
C PHE A 681 -7.12 4.75 5.98
N THR A 682 -5.94 4.82 6.61
CA THR A 682 -5.49 6.01 7.34
C THR A 682 -5.30 7.21 6.39
N ASN A 683 -4.61 7.00 5.25
CA ASN A 683 -4.40 8.05 4.24
C ASN A 683 -5.72 8.52 3.61
N LEU A 684 -6.65 7.60 3.36
CA LEU A 684 -7.99 7.90 2.90
C LEU A 684 -8.77 8.73 3.92
N GLY A 685 -8.72 8.32 5.20
CA GLY A 685 -9.35 9.06 6.30
C GLY A 685 -8.81 10.47 6.45
N ASP A 686 -7.48 10.65 6.36
CA ASP A 686 -6.84 11.97 6.43
C ASP A 686 -7.24 12.88 5.26
N SER A 687 -7.41 12.30 4.07
CA SER A 687 -7.85 13.03 2.88
C SER A 687 -9.31 13.48 3.01
N PHE A 688 -10.20 12.61 3.52
CA PHE A 688 -11.58 12.99 3.84
C PHE A 688 -11.65 14.06 4.94
N LEU A 689 -10.85 13.93 6.01
CA LEU A 689 -10.79 14.94 7.07
C LEU A 689 -10.30 16.29 6.55
N SER A 690 -9.32 16.29 5.63
CA SER A 690 -8.81 17.50 5.00
C SER A 690 -9.84 18.13 4.06
N CYS A 691 -10.57 17.30 3.30
CA CYS A 691 -11.71 17.75 2.49
C CYS A 691 -12.78 18.40 3.37
N TYR A 692 -13.18 17.74 4.46
CA TYR A 692 -14.14 18.28 5.42
C TYR A 692 -13.72 19.63 5.98
N LYS A 693 -12.46 19.79 6.41
CA LYS A 693 -11.97 21.07 6.94
C LYS A 693 -12.13 22.22 5.95
N HIS A 694 -12.12 21.93 4.65
CA HIS A 694 -12.30 22.92 3.58
C HIS A 694 -13.76 23.10 3.16
N THR A 695 -14.51 22.02 2.95
CA THR A 695 -15.88 22.04 2.43
C THR A 695 -16.94 22.18 3.52
N GLN A 696 -16.60 21.85 4.77
CA GLN A 696 -17.49 21.69 5.92
C GLN A 696 -18.64 20.69 5.66
N ASN A 697 -18.49 19.78 4.69
CA ASN A 697 -19.51 18.78 4.37
C ASN A 697 -19.49 17.60 5.36
N LEU A 698 -20.57 17.45 6.13
CA LEU A 698 -20.69 16.41 7.16
C LEU A 698 -20.53 14.97 6.64
N SER A 699 -20.76 14.69 5.35
CA SER A 699 -20.49 13.36 4.79
C SER A 699 -19.00 13.02 4.80
N ASP A 700 -18.14 14.01 4.60
CA ASP A 700 -16.69 13.81 4.50
C ASP A 700 -16.10 13.43 5.85
N ILE A 701 -16.52 14.10 6.94
CA ILE A 701 -16.08 13.72 8.29
C ILE A 701 -16.62 12.34 8.72
N ALA A 702 -17.83 11.98 8.29
CA ALA A 702 -18.37 10.64 8.53
C ALA A 702 -17.57 9.56 7.79
N ASN A 703 -17.19 9.81 6.53
CA ASN A 703 -16.33 8.93 5.75
C ASN A 703 -14.92 8.82 6.34
N ALA A 704 -14.36 9.92 6.86
CA ALA A 704 -13.09 9.92 7.57
C ALA A 704 -13.13 9.00 8.80
N ILE A 705 -14.16 9.15 9.65
CA ILE A 705 -14.38 8.31 10.83
C ILE A 705 -14.50 6.84 10.45
N SER A 706 -15.28 6.51 9.41
CA SER A 706 -15.42 5.14 8.91
C SER A 706 -14.09 4.54 8.44
N ALA A 707 -13.30 5.30 7.68
CA ALA A 707 -11.98 4.87 7.21
C ALA A 707 -11.01 4.62 8.39
N PHE A 708 -10.95 5.52 9.38
CA PHE A 708 -10.12 5.32 10.55
C PHE A 708 -10.59 4.15 11.44
N GLN A 709 -11.90 3.92 11.56
CA GLN A 709 -12.44 2.73 12.24
C GLN A 709 -11.96 1.45 11.54
N LYS A 710 -12.04 1.39 10.21
CA LYS A 710 -11.51 0.26 9.43
C LYS A 710 -10.00 0.07 9.62
N ALA A 711 -9.22 1.16 9.65
CA ALA A 711 -7.79 1.07 9.94
C ALA A 711 -7.52 0.48 11.33
N VAL A 712 -8.29 0.87 12.35
CA VAL A 712 -8.17 0.32 13.72
C VAL A 712 -8.59 -1.15 13.76
N GLU A 713 -9.67 -1.54 13.09
CA GLU A 713 -10.16 -2.93 13.04
C GLU A 713 -9.13 -3.88 12.39
N LEU A 714 -8.46 -3.43 11.33
CA LEU A 714 -7.53 -4.24 10.56
C LEU A 714 -6.11 -4.28 11.12
N THR A 715 -5.77 -3.38 12.05
CA THR A 715 -4.42 -3.36 12.64
C THR A 715 -4.36 -4.38 13.80
N PRO A 716 -3.41 -5.35 13.80
CA PRO A 716 -3.28 -6.34 14.86
C PRO A 716 -3.12 -5.70 16.25
N GLN A 717 -3.79 -6.27 17.26
CA GLN A 717 -3.70 -5.78 18.64
C GLN A 717 -2.24 -5.86 19.15
N GLY A 718 -1.74 -4.75 19.72
CA GLY A 718 -0.37 -4.63 20.20
C GLY A 718 0.62 -4.04 19.19
N HIS A 719 0.23 -3.86 17.92
CA HIS A 719 1.07 -3.19 16.93
C HIS A 719 1.15 -1.69 17.23
N ALA A 720 2.36 -1.11 17.20
CA ALA A 720 2.60 0.31 17.54
C ALA A 720 1.77 1.30 16.71
N LYS A 721 1.36 0.92 15.49
CA LYS A 721 0.50 1.76 14.62
C LYS A 721 -0.97 1.87 15.07
N VAL A 722 -1.46 1.00 15.97
CA VAL A 722 -2.84 1.10 16.48
C VAL A 722 -3.06 2.42 17.21
N SER A 723 -2.08 2.89 18.00
CA SER A 723 -2.19 4.17 18.71
C SER A 723 -2.30 5.35 17.75
N TRP A 724 -1.60 5.29 16.62
CA TRP A 724 -1.70 6.27 15.54
C TRP A 724 -3.10 6.30 14.94
N CYS A 725 -3.64 5.17 14.49
CA CYS A 725 -4.99 5.13 13.91
C CYS A 725 -6.07 5.59 14.92
N LEU A 726 -5.97 5.19 16.19
CA LEU A 726 -6.86 5.65 17.26
C LEU A 726 -6.76 7.16 17.50
N HIS A 727 -5.56 7.72 17.39
CA HIS A 727 -5.35 9.15 17.49
C HIS A 727 -6.10 9.91 16.38
N HIS A 728 -5.98 9.47 15.13
CA HIS A 728 -6.68 10.10 14.00
C HIS A 728 -8.20 9.95 14.10
N LEU A 729 -8.66 8.79 14.56
CA LEU A 729 -10.08 8.54 14.86
C LEU A 729 -10.60 9.52 15.93
N GLY A 730 -9.88 9.68 17.05
CA GLY A 730 -10.25 10.59 18.12
C GLY A 730 -10.30 12.06 17.67
N SER A 731 -9.33 12.48 16.86
CA SER A 731 -9.31 13.84 16.29
C SER A 731 -10.48 14.08 15.35
N SER A 732 -10.92 13.07 14.60
CA SER A 732 -12.04 13.19 13.67
C SER A 732 -13.37 13.32 14.43
N PHE A 733 -13.56 12.53 15.50
CA PHE A 733 -14.70 12.69 16.39
C PHE A 733 -14.72 14.07 17.09
N LEU A 734 -13.57 14.55 17.57
CA LEU A 734 -13.46 15.89 18.14
C LEU A 734 -13.87 16.97 17.12
N THR A 735 -13.37 16.87 15.88
CA THR A 735 -13.70 17.84 14.83
C THR A 735 -15.20 17.82 14.51
N ARG A 736 -15.83 16.64 14.45
CA ARG A 736 -17.28 16.53 14.24
C ARG A 736 -18.05 17.14 15.41
N PHE A 737 -17.64 16.86 16.65
CA PHE A 737 -18.23 17.45 17.85
C PHE A 737 -18.16 18.98 17.85
N GLU A 738 -17.02 19.57 17.49
CA GLU A 738 -16.85 21.03 17.43
C GLU A 738 -17.85 21.69 16.46
N HIS A 739 -18.32 20.95 15.45
CA HIS A 739 -19.31 21.43 14.49
C HIS A 739 -20.76 21.09 14.88
N THR A 740 -21.03 19.89 15.40
CA THR A 740 -22.39 19.40 15.65
C THR A 740 -22.86 19.60 17.09
N GLY A 741 -21.94 19.66 18.05
CA GLY A 741 -22.22 19.65 19.49
C GLY A 741 -22.67 18.30 20.05
N GLU A 742 -22.61 17.21 19.28
CA GLU A 742 -23.09 15.89 19.68
C GLU A 742 -22.23 15.27 20.79
N LEU A 743 -22.77 15.12 22.00
CA LEU A 743 -22.02 14.67 23.17
C LEU A 743 -21.48 13.23 23.08
N SER A 744 -22.06 12.38 22.22
CA SER A 744 -21.53 11.05 21.93
C SER A 744 -20.17 11.14 21.22
N ASP A 745 -20.01 12.07 20.27
CA ASP A 745 -18.78 12.23 19.50
C ASP A 745 -17.60 12.60 20.40
N ILE A 746 -17.78 13.58 21.30
CA ILE A 746 -16.71 13.95 22.21
C ILE A 746 -16.37 12.83 23.21
N SER A 747 -17.36 12.01 23.57
CA SER A 747 -17.14 10.84 24.42
C SER A 747 -16.32 9.78 23.70
N ASP A 748 -16.64 9.49 22.44
CA ASP A 748 -15.89 8.56 21.59
C ASP A 748 -14.47 9.08 21.28
N ALA A 749 -14.32 10.39 21.07
CA ALA A 749 -13.01 11.05 20.91
C ALA A 749 -12.12 10.80 22.12
N ILE A 750 -12.65 11.02 23.33
CA ILE A 750 -11.92 10.81 24.59
C ILE A 750 -11.54 9.34 24.76
N VAL A 751 -12.45 8.40 24.46
CA VAL A 751 -12.15 6.96 24.54
C VAL A 751 -11.04 6.57 23.57
N ALA A 752 -11.08 7.06 22.33
CA ALA A 752 -10.05 6.78 21.33
C ALA A 752 -8.68 7.36 21.74
N HIS A 753 -8.64 8.61 22.21
CA HIS A 753 -7.41 9.24 22.68
C HIS A 753 -6.84 8.58 23.95
N GLN A 754 -7.69 8.18 24.90
CA GLN A 754 -7.26 7.42 26.09
C GLN A 754 -6.63 6.08 25.71
N LYS A 755 -7.22 5.35 24.75
CA LYS A 755 -6.64 4.10 24.24
C LYS A 755 -5.31 4.35 23.52
N ALA A 756 -5.22 5.40 22.71
CA ALA A 756 -3.96 5.78 22.05
C ALA A 756 -2.85 6.07 23.06
N VAL A 757 -3.13 6.86 24.10
CA VAL A 757 -2.19 7.13 25.20
C VAL A 757 -1.79 5.85 25.92
N LYS A 758 -2.73 4.96 26.24
CA LYS A 758 -2.46 3.70 26.95
C LYS A 758 -1.57 2.74 26.16
N LEU A 759 -1.72 2.70 24.84
CA LEU A 759 -0.96 1.82 23.94
C LEU A 759 0.40 2.38 23.55
N THR A 760 0.67 3.66 23.84
CA THR A 760 1.93 4.31 23.47
C THR A 760 2.93 4.19 24.62
N PRO A 761 4.13 3.61 24.41
CA PRO A 761 5.19 3.55 25.41
C PRO A 761 5.58 4.93 25.95
N SER A 762 6.04 4.99 27.20
CA SER A 762 6.36 6.26 27.88
C SER A 762 7.50 7.06 27.26
N ASP A 763 8.41 6.38 26.58
CA ASP A 763 9.59 6.92 25.88
C ASP A 763 9.32 7.24 24.40
N HIS A 764 8.11 6.94 23.90
CA HIS A 764 7.79 7.13 22.50
C HIS A 764 7.52 8.61 22.15
N ALA A 765 8.12 9.11 21.07
CA ALA A 765 8.07 10.51 20.66
C ALA A 765 6.65 11.08 20.42
N ASN A 766 5.69 10.24 20.06
CA ASN A 766 4.29 10.65 19.83
C ASN A 766 3.43 10.74 21.10
N LEU A 767 3.89 10.25 22.26
CA LEU A 767 3.09 10.28 23.49
C LEU A 767 2.65 11.70 23.91
N PRO A 768 3.53 12.73 23.89
CA PRO A 768 3.12 14.10 24.18
C PRO A 768 1.98 14.60 23.27
N PHE A 769 2.00 14.20 21.99
CA PHE A 769 0.98 14.59 21.03
C PHE A 769 -0.38 13.95 21.33
N HIS A 770 -0.39 12.66 21.69
CA HIS A 770 -1.62 11.96 22.10
C HIS A 770 -2.20 12.54 23.40
N LEU A 771 -1.35 12.87 24.38
CA LEU A 771 -1.76 13.51 25.63
C LEU A 771 -2.35 14.90 25.40
N ASN A 772 -1.74 15.70 24.51
CA ASN A 772 -2.26 17.02 24.16
C ASN A 772 -3.67 16.95 23.57
N ASN A 773 -3.91 16.01 22.64
CA ASN A 773 -5.23 15.88 22.02
C ASN A 773 -6.27 15.30 22.96
N LEU A 774 -5.87 14.39 23.86
CA LEU A 774 -6.73 13.97 24.98
C LEU A 774 -7.13 15.18 25.86
N GLY A 775 -6.17 16.03 26.20
CA GLY A 775 -6.43 17.26 26.97
C GLY A 775 -7.41 18.20 26.28
N LYS A 776 -7.24 18.41 24.96
CA LYS A 776 -8.19 19.18 24.15
C LYS A 776 -9.60 18.61 24.17
N SER A 777 -9.78 17.30 23.94
CA SER A 777 -11.10 16.68 23.96
C SER A 777 -11.78 16.75 25.33
N LEU A 778 -11.03 16.53 26.40
CA LEU A 778 -11.54 16.68 27.78
C LEU A 778 -11.95 18.12 28.08
N SER A 779 -11.13 19.10 27.69
CA SER A 779 -11.46 20.52 27.84
C SER A 779 -12.69 20.92 27.02
N ALA A 780 -12.86 20.37 25.82
CA ALA A 780 -14.02 20.63 24.98
C ALA A 780 -15.33 20.05 25.57
N ARG A 781 -15.28 18.83 26.12
CA ARG A 781 -16.42 18.23 26.85
C ARG A 781 -16.75 19.01 28.12
N PHE A 782 -15.74 19.48 28.84
CA PHE A 782 -15.95 20.31 30.03
C PHE A 782 -16.72 21.59 29.71
N LYS A 783 -16.37 22.31 28.62
CA LYS A 783 -17.09 23.53 28.20
C LYS A 783 -18.60 23.32 27.97
N HIS A 784 -19.04 22.09 27.73
CA HIS A 784 -20.45 21.75 27.47
C HIS A 784 -21.15 21.08 28.66
N THR A 785 -20.42 20.30 29.46
CA THR A 785 -21.00 19.48 30.55
C THR A 785 -20.70 20.03 31.94
N GLU A 786 -19.75 20.97 32.05
CA GLU A 786 -19.25 21.56 33.29
C GLU A 786 -18.71 20.54 34.31
N LYS A 787 -18.38 19.33 33.85
CA LYS A 787 -17.89 18.25 34.72
C LYS A 787 -16.45 18.52 35.14
N LEU A 788 -16.25 18.93 36.40
CA LEU A 788 -14.94 19.30 36.95
C LEU A 788 -13.86 18.21 36.86
N SER A 789 -14.21 16.93 36.78
CA SER A 789 -13.21 15.86 36.54
C SER A 789 -12.55 15.99 35.17
N ASP A 790 -13.31 16.39 34.15
CA ASP A 790 -12.79 16.45 32.78
C ASP A 790 -11.74 17.56 32.63
N ILE A 791 -11.99 18.74 33.21
CA ILE A 791 -10.99 19.82 33.16
C ILE A 791 -9.75 19.51 34.01
N SER A 792 -9.92 18.80 35.12
CA SER A 792 -8.81 18.35 35.96
C SER A 792 -7.93 17.34 35.19
N ASP A 793 -8.55 16.37 34.51
CA ASP A 793 -7.86 15.40 33.66
C ASP A 793 -7.21 16.07 32.44
N ALA A 794 -7.84 17.12 31.86
CA ALA A 794 -7.28 17.89 30.76
C ALA A 794 -6.00 18.64 31.15
N ILE A 795 -6.01 19.27 32.32
CA ILE A 795 -4.84 19.96 32.90
C ILE A 795 -3.72 18.94 33.16
N ALA A 796 -4.04 17.79 33.78
CA ALA A 796 -3.06 16.75 34.05
C ALA A 796 -2.42 16.16 32.77
N ALA A 797 -3.24 15.91 31.73
CA ALA A 797 -2.75 15.42 30.45
C ALA A 797 -1.82 16.45 29.77
N SER A 798 -2.19 17.73 29.80
CA SER A 798 -1.39 18.82 29.23
C SER A 798 -0.07 19.04 29.98
N GLN A 799 -0.09 18.98 31.32
CA GLN A 799 1.13 19.03 32.14
C GLN A 799 2.08 17.87 31.82
N LYS A 800 1.56 16.64 31.75
CA LYS A 800 2.37 15.47 31.40
C LYS A 800 2.94 15.55 29.98
N ALA A 801 2.18 16.09 29.02
CA ALA A 801 2.68 16.33 27.67
C ALA A 801 3.86 17.32 27.66
N ILE A 802 3.78 18.37 28.46
CA ILE A 802 4.86 19.37 28.62
C ILE A 802 6.09 18.74 29.27
N GLU A 803 5.92 17.96 30.34
CA GLU A 803 7.03 17.27 31.04
C GLU A 803 7.81 16.33 30.12
N LEU A 804 7.12 15.64 29.21
CA LEU A 804 7.72 14.70 28.27
C LEU A 804 8.31 15.37 27.01
N THR A 805 8.05 16.65 26.79
CA THR A 805 8.51 17.38 25.59
C THR A 805 9.83 18.09 25.88
N PRO A 806 10.91 17.81 25.13
CA PRO A 806 12.20 18.48 25.34
C PRO A 806 12.11 20.01 25.21
N LEU A 807 12.91 20.71 26.02
CA LEU A 807 13.08 22.16 25.92
C LEU A 807 13.60 22.53 24.52
N GLY A 808 12.92 23.46 23.84
CA GLY A 808 13.25 23.88 22.47
C GLY A 808 12.46 23.15 21.37
N HIS A 809 11.66 22.14 21.70
CA HIS A 809 10.80 21.48 20.71
C HIS A 809 9.74 22.45 20.14
N ALA A 810 9.56 22.47 18.82
CA ALA A 810 8.72 23.45 18.11
C ALA A 810 7.25 23.46 18.56
N ASN A 811 6.73 22.33 19.06
CA ASN A 811 5.35 22.23 19.55
C ASN A 811 5.14 22.65 21.01
N LEU A 812 6.23 22.85 21.77
CA LEU A 812 6.15 23.16 23.21
C LEU A 812 5.32 24.44 23.50
N PRO A 813 5.43 25.54 22.74
CA PRO A 813 4.56 26.71 22.96
C PRO A 813 3.07 26.38 22.82
N SER A 814 2.70 25.55 21.83
CA SER A 814 1.29 25.16 21.62
C SER A 814 0.74 24.31 22.77
N LEU A 815 1.58 23.51 23.44
CA LEU A 815 1.18 22.76 24.64
C LEU A 815 0.86 23.71 25.81
N PHE A 816 1.71 24.73 26.02
CA PHE A 816 1.48 25.76 27.03
C PHE A 816 0.22 26.58 26.76
N THR A 817 -0.06 26.92 25.50
CA THR A 817 -1.32 27.59 25.11
C THR A 817 -2.54 26.72 25.44
N ASN A 818 -2.51 25.42 25.15
CA ASN A 818 -3.64 24.53 25.47
C ASN A 818 -3.82 24.38 26.99
N LEU A 819 -2.72 24.26 27.75
CA LEU A 819 -2.76 24.24 29.21
C LEU A 819 -3.37 25.54 29.78
N GLY A 820 -2.94 26.69 29.26
CA GLY A 820 -3.46 27.99 29.67
C GLY A 820 -4.96 28.13 29.40
N ASN A 821 -5.41 27.67 28.23
CA ASN A 821 -6.82 27.63 27.87
C ASN A 821 -7.64 26.70 28.76
N SER A 822 -7.11 25.53 29.16
CA SER A 822 -7.79 24.64 30.12
C SER A 822 -7.91 25.29 31.51
N PHE A 823 -6.86 25.95 31.99
CA PHE A 823 -6.91 26.71 33.25
C PHE A 823 -7.90 27.88 33.18
N LEU A 824 -7.93 28.62 32.07
CA LEU A 824 -8.85 29.74 31.86
C LEU A 824 -10.31 29.26 31.91
N SER A 825 -10.63 28.17 31.20
CA SER A 825 -11.98 27.58 31.27
C SER A 825 -12.31 27.09 32.69
N CYS A 826 -11.35 26.50 33.41
CA CYS A 826 -11.56 26.12 34.80
C CYS A 826 -11.89 27.33 35.70
N PHE A 827 -11.17 28.44 35.51
CA PHE A 827 -11.42 29.69 36.22
C PHE A 827 -12.78 30.29 35.90
N GLU A 828 -13.19 30.32 34.64
CA GLU A 828 -14.48 30.88 34.22
C GLU A 828 -15.67 30.21 34.93
N HIS A 829 -15.54 28.92 35.29
CA HIS A 829 -16.56 28.20 36.05
C HIS A 829 -16.36 28.25 37.56
N THR A 830 -15.13 28.16 38.07
CA THR A 830 -14.88 28.01 39.52
C THR A 830 -14.63 29.34 40.23
N GLY A 831 -14.20 30.38 39.52
CA GLY A 831 -13.73 31.65 40.06
C GLY A 831 -12.44 31.57 40.89
N LYS A 832 -11.74 30.42 40.90
CA LYS A 832 -10.53 30.25 41.73
C LYS A 832 -9.35 31.04 41.18
N LEU A 833 -8.83 31.95 42.00
CA LEU A 833 -7.67 32.78 41.62
C LEU A 833 -6.40 31.97 41.30
N SER A 834 -6.26 30.75 41.83
CA SER A 834 -5.16 29.84 41.46
C SER A 834 -5.19 29.43 39.99
N ASP A 835 -6.40 29.22 39.45
CA ASP A 835 -6.58 28.67 38.11
C ASP A 835 -6.27 29.75 37.07
N ILE A 836 -6.73 30.98 37.28
CA ILE A 836 -6.38 32.11 36.40
C ILE A 836 -4.90 32.50 36.50
N ALA A 837 -4.28 32.35 37.67
CA ALA A 837 -2.83 32.50 37.80
C ALA A 837 -2.07 31.44 37.00
N GLY A 838 -2.55 30.18 37.02
CA GLY A 838 -2.04 29.10 36.18
C GLY A 838 -2.21 29.39 34.68
N ALA A 839 -3.37 29.92 34.26
CA ALA A 839 -3.63 30.32 32.88
C ALA A 839 -2.66 31.40 32.39
N ILE A 840 -2.49 32.47 33.17
CA ILE A 840 -1.55 33.56 32.86
C ILE A 840 -0.12 33.03 32.78
N ALA A 841 0.33 32.23 33.75
CA ALA A 841 1.68 31.67 33.75
C ALA A 841 1.95 30.78 32.52
N ALA A 842 0.98 29.94 32.12
CA ALA A 842 1.11 29.08 30.95
C ALA A 842 1.13 29.90 29.65
N HIS A 843 0.22 30.87 29.48
CA HIS A 843 0.21 31.75 28.30
C HIS A 843 1.46 32.62 28.21
N GLN A 844 1.97 33.15 29.33
CA GLN A 844 3.23 33.87 29.39
C GLN A 844 4.39 32.99 28.90
N LYS A 845 4.44 31.73 29.34
CA LYS A 845 5.46 30.77 28.90
C LYS A 845 5.35 30.45 27.40
N ALA A 846 4.14 30.36 26.87
CA ALA A 846 3.93 30.19 25.43
C ALA A 846 4.49 31.38 24.63
N VAL A 847 4.26 32.61 25.09
CA VAL A 847 4.82 33.84 24.50
C VAL A 847 6.36 33.83 24.56
N GLU A 848 6.94 33.51 25.72
CA GLU A 848 8.40 33.46 25.91
C GLU A 848 9.11 32.44 25.01
N LEU A 849 8.49 31.28 24.79
CA LEU A 849 9.07 30.18 24.03
C LEU A 849 8.85 30.29 22.51
N THR A 850 7.94 31.17 22.07
CA THR A 850 7.65 31.33 20.64
C THR A 850 8.67 32.29 20.01
N PRO A 851 9.44 31.86 18.98
CA PRO A 851 10.43 32.73 18.34
C PRO A 851 9.82 34.01 17.77
N SER A 852 10.54 35.12 17.88
CA SER A 852 10.15 36.41 17.30
C SER A 852 9.96 36.29 15.79
N GLY A 853 8.76 36.63 15.29
CA GLY A 853 8.40 36.53 13.87
C GLY A 853 7.67 35.24 13.47
N HIS A 854 7.53 34.27 14.38
CA HIS A 854 6.73 33.07 14.11
C HIS A 854 5.24 33.39 13.97
N ALA A 855 4.55 32.78 13.01
CA ALA A 855 3.13 33.08 12.69
C ALA A 855 2.16 32.88 13.87
N LYS A 856 2.52 32.05 14.86
CA LYS A 856 1.73 31.81 16.07
C LYS A 856 1.92 32.85 17.20
N VAL A 857 2.86 33.78 17.08
CA VAL A 857 3.12 34.80 18.12
C VAL A 857 1.86 35.61 18.46
N PRO A 858 1.08 36.13 17.48
CA PRO A 858 -0.13 36.89 17.79
C PRO A 858 -1.16 36.09 18.60
N PHE A 859 -1.34 34.80 18.28
CA PHE A 859 -2.26 33.93 19.01
C PHE A 859 -1.88 33.78 20.49
N CYS A 860 -0.59 33.62 20.79
CA CYS A 860 -0.11 33.49 22.17
C CYS A 860 -0.37 34.77 22.97
N TRP A 861 -0.15 35.94 22.35
CA TRP A 861 -0.45 37.24 22.96
C TRP A 861 -1.95 37.45 23.17
N ASN A 862 -2.77 37.03 22.21
CA ASN A 862 -4.22 37.13 22.33
C ASN A 862 -4.76 36.34 23.52
N ASP A 863 -4.30 35.10 23.70
CA ASP A 863 -4.75 34.22 24.78
C ASP A 863 -4.25 34.70 26.16
N LEU A 864 -3.05 35.29 26.21
CA LEU A 864 -2.56 35.99 27.39
C LEU A 864 -3.45 37.19 27.75
N GLY A 865 -3.81 38.02 26.76
CA GLY A 865 -4.72 39.15 26.93
C GLY A 865 -6.11 38.73 27.44
N ASN A 866 -6.65 37.63 26.89
CA ASN A 866 -7.92 37.05 27.35
C ASN A 866 -7.87 36.64 28.83
N SER A 867 -6.74 36.05 29.26
CA SER A 867 -6.56 35.62 30.65
C SER A 867 -6.50 36.80 31.62
N PHE A 868 -5.78 37.86 31.27
CA PHE A 868 -5.78 39.10 32.06
C PHE A 868 -7.16 39.77 32.09
N SER A 869 -7.87 39.83 30.94
CA SER A 869 -9.23 40.37 30.85
C SER A 869 -10.22 39.58 31.73
N ALA A 870 -10.09 38.26 31.78
CA ALA A 870 -10.91 37.42 32.65
C ALA A 870 -10.61 37.66 34.14
N ARG A 871 -9.34 37.79 34.53
CA ARG A 871 -8.97 38.13 35.91
C ARG A 871 -9.48 39.51 36.32
N PHE A 872 -9.39 40.50 35.43
CA PHE A 872 -9.95 41.83 35.64
C PHE A 872 -11.45 41.79 35.88
N LYS A 873 -12.23 41.10 35.03
CA LYS A 873 -13.68 40.98 35.19
C LYS A 873 -14.09 40.43 36.56
N HIS A 874 -13.24 39.62 37.19
CA HIS A 874 -13.49 39.04 38.50
C HIS A 874 -13.00 39.91 39.66
N THR A 875 -11.83 40.55 39.52
CA THR A 875 -11.16 41.26 40.62
C THR A 875 -11.36 42.77 40.60
N GLY A 876 -11.56 43.36 39.42
CA GLY A 876 -11.59 44.81 39.20
C GLY A 876 -10.20 45.49 39.20
N GLU A 877 -9.11 44.72 39.27
CA GLU A 877 -7.74 45.26 39.33
C GLU A 877 -7.33 45.93 38.02
N LEU A 878 -7.14 47.26 38.04
CA LEU A 878 -6.89 48.04 36.83
C LEU A 878 -5.59 47.65 36.09
N SER A 879 -4.58 47.15 36.80
CA SER A 879 -3.34 46.66 36.17
C SER A 879 -3.60 45.48 35.24
N ASP A 880 -4.58 44.63 35.54
CA ASP A 880 -4.88 43.47 34.70
C ASP A 880 -5.50 43.89 33.37
N ILE A 881 -6.43 44.85 33.38
CA ILE A 881 -7.02 45.31 32.13
C ILE A 881 -6.03 46.12 31.29
N ASP A 882 -5.08 46.79 31.91
CA ASP A 882 -3.98 47.47 31.22
C ASP A 882 -3.07 46.45 30.49
N GLU A 883 -2.69 45.36 31.17
CA GLU A 883 -1.93 44.26 30.55
C GLU A 883 -2.73 43.54 29.45
N ALA A 884 -4.04 43.34 29.64
CA ALA A 884 -4.90 42.77 28.61
C ALA A 884 -4.94 43.64 27.35
N ILE A 885 -5.11 44.96 27.51
CA ILE A 885 -5.10 45.92 26.40
C ILE A 885 -3.73 45.92 25.71
N ALA A 886 -2.62 45.94 26.46
CA ALA A 886 -1.28 45.90 25.89
C ALA A 886 -1.02 44.62 25.07
N ALA A 887 -1.46 43.46 25.57
CA ALA A 887 -1.36 42.18 24.87
C ALA A 887 -2.22 42.14 23.59
N HIS A 888 -3.46 42.64 23.63
CA HIS A 888 -4.32 42.70 22.45
C HIS A 888 -3.85 43.73 21.41
N GLN A 889 -3.28 44.87 21.84
CA GLN A 889 -2.64 45.82 20.93
C GLN A 889 -1.42 45.20 20.24
N THR A 890 -0.60 44.46 20.98
CA THR A 890 0.55 43.73 20.43
C THR A 890 0.10 42.68 19.42
N THR A 891 -0.97 41.94 19.74
CA THR A 891 -1.60 40.97 18.82
C THR A 891 -1.97 41.64 17.49
N VAL A 892 -2.79 42.69 17.53
CA VAL A 892 -3.24 43.42 16.33
C VAL A 892 -2.07 43.98 15.53
N LYS A 893 -1.00 44.46 16.19
CA LYS A 893 0.19 45.00 15.53
C LYS A 893 1.00 43.94 14.79
N LEU A 894 1.04 42.70 15.32
CA LEU A 894 1.83 41.61 14.77
C LEU A 894 1.08 40.78 13.73
N THR A 895 -0.25 40.81 13.75
CA THR A 895 -1.08 40.10 12.78
C THR A 895 -1.08 40.81 11.41
N PRO A 896 -0.75 40.12 10.30
CA PRO A 896 -0.84 40.68 8.95
C PRO A 896 -2.24 41.19 8.61
N SER A 897 -2.32 42.24 7.77
CA SER A 897 -3.59 42.93 7.45
C SER A 897 -4.61 42.07 6.70
N ASP A 898 -4.15 41.03 6.01
CA ASP A 898 -4.93 40.07 5.22
C ASP A 898 -5.25 38.77 5.99
N HIS A 899 -4.81 38.67 7.25
CA HIS A 899 -5.00 37.47 8.05
C HIS A 899 -6.46 37.30 8.51
N VAL A 900 -7.00 36.09 8.37
CA VAL A 900 -8.42 35.76 8.65
C VAL A 900 -8.85 36.06 10.10
N ASP A 901 -7.94 35.92 11.06
CA ASP A 901 -8.24 36.14 12.49
C ASP A 901 -8.08 37.61 12.95
N LEU A 902 -7.60 38.51 12.09
CA LEU A 902 -7.43 39.92 12.45
C LEU A 902 -8.72 40.59 12.96
N PRO A 903 -9.92 40.36 12.37
CA PRO A 903 -11.18 40.84 12.92
C PRO A 903 -11.44 40.41 14.38
N SER A 904 -11.16 39.14 14.70
CA SER A 904 -11.34 38.60 16.06
C SER A 904 -10.40 39.26 17.06
N HIS A 905 -9.16 39.56 16.68
CA HIS A 905 -8.22 40.27 17.54
C HIS A 905 -8.65 41.71 17.82
N PHE A 906 -9.15 42.43 16.80
CA PHE A 906 -9.75 43.75 17.00
C PHE A 906 -10.98 43.70 17.91
N ASN A 907 -11.82 42.68 17.79
CA ASN A 907 -12.96 42.49 18.67
C ASN A 907 -12.56 42.29 20.14
N ASN A 908 -11.52 41.50 20.41
CA ASN A 908 -11.01 41.28 21.77
C ASN A 908 -10.39 42.56 22.36
N LEU A 909 -9.67 43.32 21.54
CA LEU A 909 -9.17 44.64 21.92
C LEU A 909 -10.31 45.59 22.28
N GLY A 910 -11.35 45.67 21.44
CA GLY A 910 -12.52 46.50 21.70
C GLY A 910 -13.28 46.09 22.95
N SER A 911 -13.40 44.79 23.20
CA SER A 911 -14.01 44.24 24.42
C SER A 911 -13.23 44.62 25.68
N SER A 912 -11.89 44.63 25.63
CA SER A 912 -11.04 45.03 26.76
C SER A 912 -11.14 46.53 27.06
N PHE A 913 -11.14 47.38 26.03
CA PHE A 913 -11.43 48.81 26.21
C PHE A 913 -12.83 49.05 26.79
N SER A 914 -13.86 48.36 26.30
CA SER A 914 -15.23 48.47 26.83
C SER A 914 -15.30 48.03 28.29
N ALA A 915 -14.55 46.99 28.67
CA ALA A 915 -14.49 46.52 30.06
C ALA A 915 -13.83 47.56 30.98
N ARG A 916 -12.73 48.19 30.56
CA ARG A 916 -12.09 49.28 31.32
C ARG A 916 -13.02 50.49 31.47
N PHE A 917 -13.67 50.89 30.37
CA PHE A 917 -14.65 51.98 30.37
C PHE A 917 -15.77 51.78 31.40
N LYS A 918 -16.33 50.58 31.52
CA LYS A 918 -17.40 50.29 32.50
C LYS A 918 -16.98 50.56 33.95
N HIS A 919 -15.68 50.53 34.24
CA HIS A 919 -15.13 50.81 35.56
C HIS A 919 -14.64 52.24 35.73
N THR A 920 -14.02 52.83 34.70
CA THR A 920 -13.36 54.15 34.80
C THR A 920 -14.23 55.30 34.30
N ALA A 921 -15.23 55.01 33.46
CA ALA A 921 -16.02 55.97 32.68
C ALA A 921 -15.18 56.90 31.78
N GLU A 922 -13.94 56.51 31.44
CA GLU A 922 -13.04 57.30 30.58
C GLU A 922 -13.49 57.28 29.11
N LEU A 923 -13.87 58.43 28.57
CA LEU A 923 -14.42 58.54 27.21
C LEU A 923 -13.45 58.10 26.10
N SER A 924 -12.14 58.14 26.37
CA SER A 924 -11.12 57.66 25.44
C SER A 924 -11.18 56.13 25.26
N ASP A 925 -11.53 55.39 26.32
CA ASP A 925 -11.65 53.93 26.28
C ASP A 925 -12.84 53.48 25.45
N ILE A 926 -14.03 54.06 25.68
CA ILE A 926 -15.20 53.68 24.86
C ILE A 926 -15.03 54.09 23.40
N SER A 927 -14.32 55.19 23.13
CA SER A 927 -13.97 55.59 21.76
C SER A 927 -12.99 54.60 21.12
N GLY A 928 -12.00 54.11 21.88
CA GLY A 928 -11.11 53.03 21.46
C GLY A 928 -11.84 51.71 21.22
N ALA A 929 -12.83 51.38 22.05
CA ALA A 929 -13.69 50.20 21.89
C ALA A 929 -14.50 50.27 20.58
N ILE A 930 -15.14 51.41 20.32
CA ILE A 930 -15.90 51.64 19.08
C ILE A 930 -14.97 51.53 17.86
N ALA A 931 -13.80 52.18 17.88
CA ALA A 931 -12.85 52.12 16.78
C ALA A 931 -12.37 50.69 16.49
N ALA A 932 -12.07 49.91 17.52
CA ALA A 932 -11.63 48.52 17.37
C ALA A 932 -12.76 47.61 16.85
N HIS A 933 -13.97 47.68 17.42
CA HIS A 933 -15.11 46.90 16.94
C HIS A 933 -15.52 47.28 15.51
N GLN A 934 -15.46 48.58 15.16
CA GLN A 934 -15.72 49.05 13.80
C GLN A 934 -14.70 48.45 12.83
N LYS A 935 -13.41 48.44 13.20
CA LYS A 935 -12.36 47.82 12.37
C LYS A 935 -12.58 46.31 12.19
N ALA A 936 -13.03 45.60 13.22
CA ALA A 936 -13.38 44.19 13.13
C ALA A 936 -14.50 43.94 12.10
N VAL A 937 -15.55 44.77 12.13
CA VAL A 937 -16.65 44.70 11.15
C VAL A 937 -16.17 45.02 9.73
N GLU A 938 -15.36 46.06 9.55
CA GLU A 938 -14.84 46.48 8.23
C GLU A 938 -13.97 45.41 7.55
N LEU A 939 -13.17 44.69 8.33
CA LEU A 939 -12.25 43.67 7.82
C LEU A 939 -12.93 42.31 7.59
N SER A 940 -14.15 42.13 8.08
CA SER A 940 -14.88 40.87 7.95
C SER A 940 -15.62 40.78 6.61
N PRO A 941 -15.42 39.71 5.82
CA PRO A 941 -16.12 39.55 4.55
C PRO A 941 -17.66 39.47 4.71
N PRO A 942 -18.44 39.95 3.72
CA PRO A 942 -19.89 39.74 3.70
C PRO A 942 -20.24 38.25 3.80
N GLY A 943 -21.10 37.88 4.75
CA GLY A 943 -21.51 36.49 4.99
C GLY A 943 -20.64 35.71 5.98
N HIS A 944 -19.60 36.32 6.57
CA HIS A 944 -18.81 35.67 7.62
C HIS A 944 -19.69 35.33 8.85
N ALA A 945 -19.54 34.11 9.39
CA ALA A 945 -20.41 33.57 10.46
C ALA A 945 -20.40 34.42 11.74
N ASP A 946 -19.27 35.05 12.07
CA ASP A 946 -19.14 35.90 13.25
C ASP A 946 -19.59 37.36 13.05
N LEU A 947 -19.95 37.76 11.83
CA LEU A 947 -20.32 39.14 11.53
C LEU A 947 -21.50 39.65 12.41
N PRO A 948 -22.56 38.86 12.69
CA PRO A 948 -23.61 39.26 13.64
C PRO A 948 -23.10 39.54 15.06
N PHE A 949 -22.08 38.80 15.51
CA PHE A 949 -21.49 38.98 16.83
C PHE A 949 -20.68 40.28 16.91
N LEU A 950 -19.88 40.57 15.88
CA LEU A 950 -19.11 41.80 15.78
C LEU A 950 -20.01 43.05 15.78
N PHE A 951 -21.09 43.04 14.99
CA PHE A 951 -22.09 44.11 14.99
C PHE A 951 -22.76 44.29 16.34
N THR A 952 -23.02 43.21 17.07
CA THR A 952 -23.62 43.30 18.40
C THR A 952 -22.69 43.95 19.42
N ASN A 953 -21.39 43.62 19.39
CA ASN A 953 -20.40 44.25 20.27
C ASN A 953 -20.14 45.72 19.94
N LEU A 954 -20.15 46.06 18.64
CA LEU A 954 -20.12 47.43 18.17
C LEU A 954 -21.33 48.21 18.71
N GLY A 955 -22.54 47.66 18.54
CA GLY A 955 -23.77 48.26 19.06
C GLY A 955 -23.73 48.45 20.57
N ASN A 956 -23.23 47.47 21.33
CA ASN A 956 -23.07 47.58 22.78
C ASN A 956 -22.09 48.70 23.19
N SER A 957 -21.05 48.94 22.37
CA SER A 957 -20.07 50.01 22.64
C SER A 957 -20.69 51.39 22.41
N PHE A 958 -21.48 51.55 21.35
CA PHE A 958 -22.27 52.75 21.11
C PHE A 958 -23.32 52.98 22.19
N SER A 959 -24.10 51.95 22.58
CA SER A 959 -25.05 52.05 23.70
C SER A 959 -24.35 52.45 25.00
N GLY A 960 -23.17 51.89 25.27
CA GLY A 960 -22.36 52.24 26.43
C GLY A 960 -21.95 53.71 26.44
N ARG A 961 -21.50 54.26 25.29
CA ARG A 961 -21.18 55.69 25.18
C ARG A 961 -22.43 56.55 25.37
N PHE A 962 -23.54 56.18 24.75
CA PHE A 962 -24.82 56.88 24.90
C PHE A 962 -25.29 56.99 26.35
N GLN A 963 -25.18 55.92 27.15
CA GLN A 963 -25.58 55.94 28.57
C GLN A 963 -24.83 57.01 29.37
N HIS A 964 -23.63 57.39 28.96
CA HIS A 964 -22.82 58.40 29.63
C HIS A 964 -22.94 59.80 28.99
N THR A 965 -23.07 59.89 27.67
CA THR A 965 -23.05 61.18 26.94
C THR A 965 -24.45 61.73 26.67
N GLY A 966 -25.47 60.86 26.55
CA GLY A 966 -26.80 61.21 26.06
C GLY A 966 -26.85 61.57 24.57
N ASP A 967 -25.80 61.30 23.79
CA ASP A 967 -25.74 61.65 22.37
C ASP A 967 -26.68 60.76 21.53
N LEU A 968 -27.76 61.35 21.00
CA LEU A 968 -28.75 60.61 20.22
C LEU A 968 -28.19 59.95 18.94
N SER A 969 -27.03 60.40 18.44
CA SER A 969 -26.36 59.73 17.31
C SER A 969 -25.82 58.36 17.71
N ASP A 970 -25.23 58.24 18.91
CA ASP A 970 -24.69 56.98 19.42
C ASP A 970 -25.77 55.90 19.56
N ILE A 971 -26.94 56.24 20.12
CA ILE A 971 -28.02 55.26 20.25
C ILE A 971 -28.64 54.90 18.89
N ALA A 972 -28.63 55.81 17.92
CA ALA A 972 -29.06 55.52 16.56
C ALA A 972 -28.08 54.54 15.89
N ASP A 973 -26.77 54.75 16.04
CA ASP A 973 -25.74 53.84 15.52
C ASP A 973 -25.77 52.48 16.24
N ALA A 974 -26.05 52.46 17.54
CA ALA A 974 -26.25 51.21 18.29
C ALA A 974 -27.42 50.39 17.74
N ILE A 975 -28.58 51.03 17.54
CA ILE A 975 -29.76 50.38 16.97
C ILE A 975 -29.47 49.89 15.55
N ALA A 976 -28.78 50.69 14.72
CA ALA A 976 -28.40 50.28 13.36
C ALA A 976 -27.49 49.04 13.37
N ALA A 977 -26.50 49.00 14.26
CA ALA A 977 -25.59 47.86 14.40
C ALA A 977 -26.33 46.61 14.91
N HIS A 978 -27.16 46.72 15.96
CA HIS A 978 -27.95 45.59 16.46
C HIS A 978 -28.98 45.10 15.44
N GLN A 979 -29.60 46.00 14.67
CA GLN A 979 -30.51 45.64 13.58
C GLN A 979 -29.77 44.86 12.49
N LYS A 980 -28.57 45.31 12.11
CA LYS A 980 -27.72 44.59 11.15
C LYS A 980 -27.34 43.20 11.65
N ALA A 981 -27.03 43.07 12.94
CA ALA A 981 -26.77 41.76 13.55
C ALA A 981 -27.97 40.82 13.45
N VAL A 982 -29.19 41.31 13.70
CA VAL A 982 -30.42 40.53 13.54
C VAL A 982 -30.66 40.14 12.08
N GLU A 983 -30.50 41.05 11.13
CA GLU A 983 -30.66 40.79 9.69
C GLU A 983 -29.72 39.71 9.16
N LEU A 984 -28.47 39.71 9.65
CA LEU A 984 -27.44 38.76 9.21
C LEU A 984 -27.50 37.42 9.94
N THR A 985 -28.31 37.29 11.00
CA THR A 985 -28.42 36.05 11.75
C THR A 985 -29.42 35.10 11.06
N PRO A 986 -29.02 33.88 10.64
CA PRO A 986 -29.94 32.93 10.02
C PRO A 986 -31.12 32.55 10.91
N ALA A 987 -32.26 32.24 10.29
CA ALA A 987 -33.44 31.76 11.01
C ALA A 987 -33.12 30.46 11.76
N GLY A 988 -33.41 30.42 13.07
CA GLY A 988 -33.14 29.27 13.92
C GLY A 988 -31.73 29.21 14.52
N HIS A 989 -30.86 30.18 14.23
CA HIS A 989 -29.50 30.20 14.78
C HIS A 989 -29.51 30.36 16.32
N PRO A 990 -28.70 29.59 17.09
CA PRO A 990 -28.72 29.60 18.56
C PRO A 990 -28.46 30.97 19.21
N LYS A 991 -27.72 31.86 18.51
CA LYS A 991 -27.42 33.22 18.99
C LYS A 991 -28.48 34.27 18.62
N ALA A 992 -29.47 33.94 17.78
CA ALA A 992 -30.53 34.89 17.41
C ALA A 992 -31.25 35.53 18.63
N PRO A 993 -31.61 34.76 19.68
CA PRO A 993 -32.19 35.35 20.89
C PRO A 993 -31.32 36.43 21.56
N TRP A 994 -30.00 36.32 21.47
CA TRP A 994 -29.08 37.30 22.06
C TRP A 994 -29.06 38.60 21.26
N CYS A 995 -28.99 38.52 19.93
CA CYS A 995 -29.08 39.70 19.04
C CYS A 995 -30.39 40.48 19.26
N PHE A 996 -31.53 39.77 19.29
CA PHE A 996 -32.83 40.39 19.57
C PHE A 996 -32.92 41.03 20.96
N ASN A 997 -32.33 40.40 21.99
CA ASN A 997 -32.33 40.97 23.33
C ASN A 997 -31.53 42.29 23.39
N ASN A 998 -30.38 42.38 22.72
CA ASN A 998 -29.59 43.62 22.71
C ASN A 998 -30.27 44.72 21.89
N LEU A 999 -30.88 44.36 20.74
CA LEU A 999 -31.70 45.30 19.96
C LEU A 999 -32.85 45.87 20.80
N GLY A 1000 -33.57 45.02 21.53
CA GLY A 1000 -34.64 45.46 22.43
C GLY A 1000 -34.15 46.38 23.56
N GLY A 1001 -32.95 46.12 24.08
CA GLY A 1001 -32.27 46.96 25.05
C GLY A 1001 -31.96 48.36 24.50
N SER A 1002 -31.42 48.45 23.28
CA SER A 1002 -31.12 49.74 22.63
C SER A 1002 -32.38 50.56 22.35
N PHE A 1003 -33.47 49.92 21.89
CA PHE A 1003 -34.75 50.60 21.74
C PHE A 1003 -35.32 51.08 23.09
N SER A 1004 -35.27 50.25 24.14
CA SER A 1004 -35.72 50.64 25.48
C SER A 1004 -34.92 51.85 26.00
N LEU A 1005 -33.60 51.83 25.79
CA LEU A 1005 -32.71 52.89 26.24
C LEU A 1005 -32.95 54.22 25.50
N ARG A 1006 -33.24 54.16 24.18
CA ARG A 1006 -33.66 55.36 23.43
C ARG A 1006 -35.01 55.87 23.93
N PHE A 1007 -35.97 54.98 24.17
CA PHE A 1007 -37.29 55.34 24.71
C PHE A 1007 -37.20 56.07 26.05
N GLU A 1008 -36.34 55.63 26.97
CA GLU A 1008 -36.17 56.28 28.27
C GLU A 1008 -35.79 57.78 28.14
N HIS A 1009 -35.11 58.14 27.05
CA HIS A 1009 -34.68 59.51 26.75
C HIS A 1009 -35.66 60.28 25.86
N THR A 1010 -36.21 59.65 24.81
CA THR A 1010 -37.05 60.33 23.80
C THR A 1010 -38.54 60.26 24.12
N ARG A 1011 -38.96 59.26 24.91
CA ARG A 1011 -40.36 58.88 25.17
C ARG A 1011 -41.16 58.53 23.91
N ASP A 1012 -40.48 58.13 22.82
CA ASP A 1012 -41.13 57.72 21.57
C ASP A 1012 -41.78 56.33 21.72
N LEU A 1013 -43.11 56.28 21.70
CA LEU A 1013 -43.87 55.03 21.84
C LEU A 1013 -43.54 53.99 20.75
N TYR A 1014 -43.01 54.41 19.59
CA TYR A 1014 -42.52 53.48 18.58
C TYR A 1014 -41.33 52.66 19.08
N ASP A 1015 -40.42 53.27 19.84
CA ASP A 1015 -39.24 52.60 20.38
C ASP A 1015 -39.60 51.53 21.41
N ILE A 1016 -40.47 51.85 22.38
CA ILE A 1016 -40.87 50.86 23.38
C ILE A 1016 -41.69 49.71 22.76
N ALA A 1017 -42.45 49.97 21.69
CA ALA A 1017 -43.14 48.91 20.94
C ALA A 1017 -42.13 47.96 20.25
N ASN A 1018 -41.10 48.51 19.60
CA ASN A 1018 -40.02 47.72 18.99
C ASN A 1018 -39.17 46.98 20.03
N ALA A 1019 -38.94 47.59 21.19
CA ALA A 1019 -38.26 46.93 22.30
C ALA A 1019 -39.00 45.68 22.77
N ILE A 1020 -40.32 45.81 22.99
CA ILE A 1020 -41.18 44.68 23.36
C ILE A 1020 -41.16 43.61 22.26
N ALA A 1021 -41.30 43.98 20.99
CA ALA A 1021 -41.27 43.03 19.89
C ALA A 1021 -39.94 42.25 19.83
N ALA A 1022 -38.80 42.94 20.00
CA ALA A 1022 -37.48 42.32 19.99
C ALA A 1022 -37.27 41.42 21.22
N HIS A 1023 -37.59 41.87 22.44
CA HIS A 1023 -37.48 41.05 23.64
C HIS A 1023 -38.43 39.85 23.62
N GLN A 1024 -39.65 40.01 23.10
CA GLN A 1024 -40.60 38.93 22.92
C GLN A 1024 -40.02 37.87 21.98
N LYS A 1025 -39.44 38.30 20.84
CA LYS A 1025 -38.79 37.37 19.92
C LYS A 1025 -37.60 36.65 20.53
N ALA A 1026 -36.82 37.35 21.36
CA ALA A 1026 -35.73 36.74 22.12
C ALA A 1026 -36.25 35.64 23.07
N VAL A 1027 -37.34 35.88 23.80
CA VAL A 1027 -37.95 34.88 24.69
C VAL A 1027 -38.50 33.68 23.92
N GLU A 1028 -39.21 33.91 22.82
CA GLU A 1028 -39.79 32.84 21.97
C GLU A 1028 -38.74 31.89 21.39
N LEU A 1029 -37.62 32.44 20.93
CA LEU A 1029 -36.55 31.67 20.30
C LEU A 1029 -35.62 31.00 21.34
N THR A 1030 -35.81 31.24 22.63
CA THR A 1030 -34.97 30.66 23.68
C THR A 1030 -35.55 29.33 24.17
N PRO A 1031 -34.79 28.22 24.15
CA PRO A 1031 -35.24 26.94 24.70
C PRO A 1031 -35.58 27.01 26.19
N SER A 1032 -36.56 26.21 26.63
CA SER A 1032 -37.13 26.24 27.99
C SER A 1032 -36.15 25.95 29.13
N GLY A 1033 -35.03 25.26 28.87
CA GLY A 1033 -33.97 24.97 29.84
C GLY A 1033 -32.74 25.89 29.77
N HIS A 1034 -32.74 26.89 28.91
CA HIS A 1034 -31.55 27.71 28.67
C HIS A 1034 -31.31 28.73 29.80
N ALA A 1035 -30.08 28.81 30.30
CA ALA A 1035 -29.71 29.63 31.47
C ALA A 1035 -30.08 31.13 31.37
N TYR A 1036 -30.10 31.69 30.16
CA TYR A 1036 -30.44 33.10 29.93
C TYR A 1036 -31.94 33.38 29.75
N LEU A 1037 -32.81 32.37 29.69
CA LEU A 1037 -34.26 32.57 29.55
C LEU A 1037 -34.85 33.45 30.66
N PRO A 1038 -34.53 33.26 31.96
CA PRO A 1038 -35.03 34.13 33.02
C PRO A 1038 -34.69 35.61 32.82
N SER A 1039 -33.45 35.89 32.42
CA SER A 1039 -32.99 37.28 32.20
C SER A 1039 -33.72 37.94 31.03
N ARG A 1040 -33.97 37.18 29.94
CA ARG A 1040 -34.72 37.67 28.77
C ARG A 1040 -36.19 37.93 29.12
N CYS A 1041 -36.82 37.04 29.90
CA CYS A 1041 -38.17 37.25 30.44
C CYS A 1041 -38.24 38.49 31.34
N ASN A 1042 -37.22 38.71 32.18
CA ASN A 1042 -37.15 39.90 33.01
C ASN A 1042 -37.03 41.19 32.18
N ASN A 1043 -36.21 41.21 31.13
CA ASN A 1043 -36.08 42.38 30.25
C ASN A 1043 -37.39 42.70 29.53
N LEU A 1044 -38.06 41.67 29.01
CA LEU A 1044 -39.38 41.80 28.41
C LEU A 1044 -40.41 42.39 29.40
N GLY A 1045 -40.38 41.92 30.65
CA GLY A 1045 -41.25 42.44 31.71
C GLY A 1045 -40.99 43.91 32.03
N ILE A 1046 -39.71 44.31 32.04
CA ILE A 1046 -39.33 45.73 32.20
C ILE A 1046 -39.90 46.57 31.05
N SER A 1047 -39.78 46.13 29.79
CA SER A 1047 -40.30 46.88 28.65
C SER A 1047 -41.84 47.00 28.68
N PHE A 1048 -42.56 45.93 29.01
CA PHE A 1048 -44.02 45.99 29.20
C PHE A 1048 -44.41 46.94 30.33
N SER A 1049 -43.75 46.82 31.49
CA SER A 1049 -44.05 47.68 32.64
C SER A 1049 -43.74 49.15 32.36
N THR A 1050 -42.67 49.41 31.60
CA THR A 1050 -42.30 50.76 31.15
C THR A 1050 -43.34 51.35 30.20
N ARG A 1051 -43.87 50.57 29.24
CA ARG A 1051 -44.96 51.02 28.37
C ARG A 1051 -46.25 51.27 29.16
N PHE A 1052 -46.55 50.42 30.15
CA PHE A 1052 -47.69 50.60 31.05
C PHE A 1052 -47.61 51.94 31.80
N GLU A 1053 -46.46 52.29 32.38
CA GLU A 1053 -46.30 53.56 33.11
C GLU A 1053 -46.67 54.80 32.28
N HIS A 1054 -46.51 54.72 30.95
CA HIS A 1054 -46.77 55.84 30.05
C HIS A 1054 -48.15 55.80 29.41
N THR A 1055 -48.70 54.61 29.17
CA THR A 1055 -49.97 54.43 28.44
C THR A 1055 -51.16 54.12 29.34
N GLY A 1056 -50.91 53.60 30.53
CA GLY A 1056 -51.94 53.05 31.43
C GLY A 1056 -52.61 51.78 30.90
N ASN A 1057 -52.08 51.12 29.86
CA ASN A 1057 -52.71 49.94 29.27
C ASN A 1057 -52.66 48.73 30.22
N VAL A 1058 -53.80 48.34 30.77
CA VAL A 1058 -53.92 47.25 31.75
C VAL A 1058 -53.43 45.90 31.23
N SER A 1059 -53.45 45.65 29.91
CA SER A 1059 -52.88 44.42 29.34
C SER A 1059 -51.36 44.36 29.55
N ASP A 1060 -50.66 45.49 29.39
CA ASP A 1060 -49.21 45.54 29.48
C ASP A 1060 -48.71 45.20 30.90
N ILE A 1061 -49.40 45.67 31.94
CA ILE A 1061 -49.01 45.33 33.31
C ILE A 1061 -49.32 43.87 33.66
N ALA A 1062 -50.39 43.29 33.08
CA ALA A 1062 -50.67 41.86 33.23
C ALA A 1062 -49.60 41.00 32.54
N ASP A 1063 -49.20 41.38 31.33
CA ASP A 1063 -48.11 40.72 30.58
C ASP A 1063 -46.77 40.87 31.31
N ALA A 1064 -46.46 42.05 31.85
CA ALA A 1064 -45.26 42.29 32.66
C ALA A 1064 -45.20 41.37 33.89
N ILE A 1065 -46.30 41.24 34.65
CA ILE A 1065 -46.40 40.34 35.80
C ILE A 1065 -46.17 38.89 35.36
N ALA A 1066 -46.82 38.45 34.28
CA ALA A 1066 -46.69 37.07 33.80
C ALA A 1066 -45.25 36.71 33.43
N VAL A 1067 -44.54 37.58 32.70
CA VAL A 1067 -43.16 37.30 32.29
C VAL A 1067 -42.15 37.51 33.42
N HIS A 1068 -42.38 38.43 34.35
CA HIS A 1068 -41.57 38.55 35.56
C HIS A 1068 -41.74 37.34 36.48
N GLN A 1069 -42.96 36.84 36.65
CA GLN A 1069 -43.23 35.61 37.40
C GLN A 1069 -42.51 34.43 36.77
N LYS A 1070 -42.60 34.28 35.44
CA LYS A 1070 -41.83 33.28 34.69
C LYS A 1070 -40.32 33.40 34.90
N ALA A 1071 -39.77 34.61 34.97
CA ALA A 1071 -38.36 34.81 35.27
C ALA A 1071 -37.98 34.32 36.68
N VAL A 1072 -38.82 34.60 37.69
CA VAL A 1072 -38.62 34.13 39.06
C VAL A 1072 -38.71 32.61 39.16
N ASP A 1073 -39.71 32.00 38.52
CA ASP A 1073 -39.97 30.55 38.61
C ASP A 1073 -38.89 29.72 37.91
N LEU A 1074 -38.34 30.22 36.80
CA LEU A 1074 -37.26 29.56 36.07
C LEU A 1074 -35.87 29.75 36.71
N THR A 1075 -35.74 30.64 37.69
CA THR A 1075 -34.45 30.94 38.32
C THR A 1075 -34.22 30.00 39.51
N PRO A 1076 -33.11 29.22 39.54
CA PRO A 1076 -32.83 28.30 40.64
C PRO A 1076 -32.68 29.00 42.01
N PRO A 1077 -33.06 28.34 43.12
CA PRO A 1077 -32.79 28.84 44.46
C PRO A 1077 -31.30 29.14 44.67
N GLY A 1078 -30.98 30.30 45.24
CA GLY A 1078 -29.60 30.75 45.50
C GLY A 1078 -28.90 31.46 44.33
N HIS A 1079 -29.53 31.53 43.14
CA HIS A 1079 -28.97 32.28 42.01
C HIS A 1079 -28.90 33.78 42.30
N ALA A 1080 -27.78 34.43 41.95
CA ALA A 1080 -27.49 35.83 42.32
C ALA A 1080 -28.53 36.85 41.83
N ASN A 1081 -29.21 36.59 40.70
CA ASN A 1081 -30.24 37.48 40.14
C ASN A 1081 -31.65 37.24 40.69
N LEU A 1082 -31.90 36.17 41.45
CA LEU A 1082 -33.24 35.86 41.97
C LEU A 1082 -33.84 36.99 42.84
N PRO A 1083 -33.07 37.66 43.74
CA PRO A 1083 -33.56 38.83 44.46
C PRO A 1083 -33.99 39.98 43.54
N LEU A 1084 -33.24 40.22 42.46
CA LEU A 1084 -33.53 41.30 41.52
C LEU A 1084 -34.81 41.00 40.72
N PHE A 1085 -34.97 39.78 40.21
CA PHE A 1085 -36.18 39.38 39.48
C PHE A 1085 -37.42 39.41 40.38
N SER A 1086 -37.27 38.98 41.64
CA SER A 1086 -38.34 39.07 42.65
C SER A 1086 -38.72 40.53 42.94
N THR A 1087 -37.74 41.44 42.97
CA THR A 1087 -37.99 42.88 43.12
C THR A 1087 -38.74 43.47 41.94
N ASN A 1088 -38.37 43.11 40.70
CA ASN A 1088 -39.04 43.63 39.50
C ASN A 1088 -40.47 43.10 39.37
N LEU A 1089 -40.71 41.84 39.76
CA LEU A 1089 -42.05 41.29 39.91
C LEU A 1089 -42.87 42.09 40.93
N GLY A 1090 -42.31 42.35 42.11
CA GLY A 1090 -42.95 43.17 43.14
C GLY A 1090 -43.28 44.59 42.65
N ASN A 1091 -42.39 45.21 41.88
CA ASN A 1091 -42.64 46.52 41.27
C ASN A 1091 -43.81 46.49 40.28
N SER A 1092 -43.94 45.43 39.49
CA SER A 1092 -45.05 45.27 38.55
C SER A 1092 -46.38 45.05 39.27
N PHE A 1093 -46.39 44.28 40.35
CA PHE A 1093 -47.56 44.15 41.23
C PHE A 1093 -47.94 45.48 41.90
N LEU A 1094 -46.96 46.24 42.41
CA LEU A 1094 -47.18 47.56 43.01
C LEU A 1094 -47.80 48.53 41.99
N ARG A 1095 -47.22 48.64 40.79
CA ARG A 1095 -47.74 49.46 39.69
C ARG A 1095 -49.17 49.05 39.31
N SER A 1096 -49.45 47.74 39.29
CA SER A 1096 -50.80 47.22 39.05
C SER A 1096 -51.77 47.60 40.16
N PHE A 1097 -51.34 47.55 41.43
CA PHE A 1097 -52.13 48.03 42.57
C PHE A 1097 -52.41 49.53 42.46
N ASP A 1098 -51.41 50.35 42.15
CA ASP A 1098 -51.59 51.80 42.08
C ASP A 1098 -52.69 52.20 41.11
N HIS A 1099 -52.84 51.45 40.02
CA HIS A 1099 -53.89 51.67 39.03
C HIS A 1099 -55.23 50.99 39.37
N THR A 1100 -55.22 49.72 39.80
CA THR A 1100 -56.45 48.91 39.97
C THR A 1100 -57.04 48.96 41.38
N LYS A 1101 -56.24 49.39 42.36
CA LYS A 1101 -56.51 49.35 43.81
C LYS A 1101 -56.92 47.95 44.34
N LYS A 1102 -56.53 46.88 43.65
CA LYS A 1102 -56.80 45.50 44.08
C LYS A 1102 -55.88 45.07 45.24
N LEU A 1103 -56.47 44.77 46.39
CA LEU A 1103 -55.72 44.35 47.58
C LEU A 1103 -54.86 43.09 47.39
N SER A 1104 -55.23 42.18 46.48
CA SER A 1104 -54.39 41.02 46.13
C SER A 1104 -53.05 41.44 45.55
N ASN A 1105 -53.04 42.43 44.66
CA ASN A 1105 -51.83 42.86 43.96
C ASN A 1105 -50.83 43.51 44.93
N ILE A 1106 -51.29 44.29 45.92
CA ILE A 1106 -50.38 44.87 46.91
C ILE A 1106 -49.85 43.81 47.90
N ALA A 1107 -50.65 42.79 48.22
CA ALA A 1107 -50.17 41.66 49.01
C ALA A 1107 -49.08 40.87 48.27
N ASP A 1108 -49.28 40.61 46.96
CA ASP A 1108 -48.29 39.94 46.12
C ASP A 1108 -47.02 40.80 45.91
N ALA A 1109 -47.16 42.13 45.80
CA ALA A 1109 -46.03 43.05 45.75
C ALA A 1109 -45.15 42.94 47.02
N ILE A 1110 -45.78 43.03 48.20
CA ILE A 1110 -45.09 42.91 49.49
C ILE A 1110 -44.41 41.55 49.60
N ALA A 1111 -45.08 40.46 49.22
CA ALA A 1111 -44.50 39.12 49.25
C ALA A 1111 -43.27 39.00 48.34
N ALA A 1112 -43.33 39.54 47.13
CA ALA A 1112 -42.22 39.50 46.17
C ALA A 1112 -41.03 40.37 46.62
N HIS A 1113 -41.27 41.57 47.16
CA HIS A 1113 -40.21 42.43 47.72
C HIS A 1113 -39.61 41.86 49.00
N GLN A 1114 -40.43 41.27 49.88
CA GLN A 1114 -39.96 40.59 51.08
C GLN A 1114 -39.06 39.41 50.71
N LYS A 1115 -39.48 38.58 49.75
CA LYS A 1115 -38.67 37.49 49.20
C LYS A 1115 -37.33 38.00 48.66
N ALA A 1116 -37.31 39.15 47.98
CA ALA A 1116 -36.06 39.74 47.50
C ALA A 1116 -35.10 40.14 48.63
N VAL A 1117 -35.62 40.71 49.73
CA VAL A 1117 -34.82 41.09 50.90
C VAL A 1117 -34.26 39.85 51.61
N GLU A 1118 -35.05 38.78 51.73
CA GLU A 1118 -34.65 37.52 52.40
C GLU A 1118 -33.60 36.74 51.61
N LEU A 1119 -33.70 36.75 50.28
CA LEU A 1119 -32.75 36.06 49.40
C LEU A 1119 -31.44 36.82 49.19
N ALA A 1120 -31.38 38.11 49.51
CA ALA A 1120 -30.20 38.92 49.30
C ALA A 1120 -29.12 38.61 50.36
N PRO A 1121 -27.87 38.28 49.97
CA PRO A 1121 -26.78 38.04 50.91
C PRO A 1121 -26.48 39.26 51.78
N SER A 1122 -26.01 39.02 53.01
CA SER A 1122 -25.54 40.08 53.91
C SER A 1122 -24.42 40.90 53.26
N GLY A 1123 -24.65 42.21 53.10
CA GLY A 1123 -23.70 43.13 52.45
C GLY A 1123 -23.89 43.31 50.94
N HIS A 1124 -24.89 42.67 50.33
CA HIS A 1124 -25.17 42.85 48.90
C HIS A 1124 -25.54 44.32 48.59
N ALA A 1125 -24.88 44.92 47.59
CA ALA A 1125 -24.94 46.37 47.31
C ALA A 1125 -26.36 46.90 47.03
N LYS A 1126 -27.25 46.04 46.51
CA LYS A 1126 -28.66 46.39 46.22
C LYS A 1126 -29.64 46.14 47.38
N VAL A 1127 -29.19 45.65 48.54
CA VAL A 1127 -30.08 45.46 49.71
C VAL A 1127 -30.82 46.75 50.09
N PRO A 1128 -30.19 47.94 50.12
CA PRO A 1128 -30.90 49.19 50.37
C PRO A 1128 -32.04 49.47 49.38
N LEU A 1129 -31.87 49.10 48.09
CA LEU A 1129 -32.91 49.22 47.06
C LEU A 1129 -34.08 48.28 47.35
N PHE A 1130 -33.81 47.00 47.64
CA PHE A 1130 -34.85 46.01 47.94
C PHE A 1130 -35.67 46.43 49.17
N LEU A 1131 -34.99 46.95 50.20
CA LEU A 1131 -35.63 47.50 51.40
C LEU A 1131 -36.48 48.75 51.08
N THR A 1132 -36.00 49.65 50.22
CA THR A 1132 -36.80 50.82 49.81
C THR A 1132 -38.07 50.39 49.08
N ASN A 1133 -37.98 49.40 48.18
CA ASN A 1133 -39.15 48.94 47.44
C ASN A 1133 -40.16 48.22 48.33
N LEU A 1134 -39.71 47.38 49.26
CA LEU A 1134 -40.58 46.78 50.28
C LEU A 1134 -41.28 47.86 51.12
N GLY A 1135 -40.54 48.87 51.56
CA GLY A 1135 -41.10 50.02 52.29
C GLY A 1135 -42.15 50.76 51.47
N ASN A 1136 -41.95 50.94 50.16
CA ASN A 1136 -42.90 51.59 49.27
C ASN A 1136 -44.21 50.79 49.19
N SER A 1137 -44.14 49.46 49.05
CA SER A 1137 -45.33 48.60 49.00
C SER A 1137 -46.09 48.55 50.34
N LEU A 1138 -45.38 48.51 51.46
CA LEU A 1138 -46.00 48.60 52.80
C LEU A 1138 -46.69 49.94 53.01
N LEU A 1139 -46.04 51.05 52.63
CA LEU A 1139 -46.63 52.39 52.70
C LEU A 1139 -47.88 52.50 51.83
N ALA A 1140 -47.85 51.99 50.60
CA ALA A 1140 -49.00 52.02 49.69
C ALA A 1140 -50.19 51.19 50.23
N ARG A 1141 -49.94 50.05 50.89
CA ARG A 1141 -51.01 49.28 51.55
C ARG A 1141 -51.57 50.00 52.76
N PHE A 1142 -50.72 50.63 53.57
CA PHE A 1142 -51.15 51.48 54.68
C PHE A 1142 -52.03 52.64 54.20
N GLU A 1143 -51.61 53.38 53.18
CA GLU A 1143 -52.38 54.52 52.66
C GLU A 1143 -53.78 54.12 52.17
N HIS A 1144 -53.95 52.86 51.77
CA HIS A 1144 -55.24 52.34 51.31
C HIS A 1144 -56.09 51.70 52.43
N THR A 1145 -55.48 51.02 53.40
CA THR A 1145 -56.19 50.22 54.43
C THR A 1145 -56.22 50.87 55.80
N GLY A 1146 -55.26 51.74 56.11
CA GLY A 1146 -55.04 52.32 57.42
C GLY A 1146 -54.38 51.39 58.45
N ASP A 1147 -53.87 50.21 58.06
CA ASP A 1147 -53.28 49.24 59.02
C ASP A 1147 -51.99 49.80 59.67
N PRO A 1148 -52.00 50.10 60.99
CA PRO A 1148 -50.84 50.67 61.66
C PRO A 1148 -49.58 49.78 61.64
N HIS A 1149 -49.72 48.46 61.46
CA HIS A 1149 -48.55 47.57 61.38
C HIS A 1149 -47.73 47.83 60.11
N ASP A 1150 -48.39 48.17 59.01
CA ASP A 1150 -47.74 48.43 57.72
C ASP A 1150 -46.88 49.67 57.76
N ILE A 1151 -47.36 50.76 58.39
CA ILE A 1151 -46.58 52.00 58.49
C ILE A 1151 -45.37 51.85 59.41
N VAL A 1152 -45.51 51.11 60.52
CA VAL A 1152 -44.40 50.80 61.43
C VAL A 1152 -43.34 49.97 60.71
N HIS A 1153 -43.76 48.97 59.94
CA HIS A 1153 -42.85 48.11 59.18
C HIS A 1153 -42.20 48.88 58.01
N ALA A 1154 -42.93 49.76 57.32
CA ALA A 1154 -42.38 50.62 56.27
C ALA A 1154 -41.26 51.52 56.84
N ILE A 1155 -41.50 52.19 57.97
CA ILE A 1155 -40.50 53.04 58.66
C ILE A 1155 -39.26 52.23 59.01
N ALA A 1156 -39.42 51.06 59.64
CA ALA A 1156 -38.29 50.20 60.02
C ALA A 1156 -37.45 49.80 58.80
N THR A 1157 -38.11 49.49 57.68
CA THR A 1157 -37.47 49.08 56.43
C THR A 1157 -36.72 50.25 55.79
N TYR A 1158 -37.31 51.45 55.74
CA TYR A 1158 -36.64 52.66 55.25
C TYR A 1158 -35.44 53.07 56.12
N GLN A 1159 -35.57 53.01 57.45
CA GLN A 1159 -34.45 53.28 58.37
C GLN A 1159 -33.27 52.33 58.10
N LYS A 1160 -33.56 51.05 57.89
CA LYS A 1160 -32.55 50.04 57.53
C LYS A 1160 -31.92 50.35 56.16
N ALA A 1161 -32.71 50.74 55.17
CA ALA A 1161 -32.20 51.15 53.85
C ALA A 1161 -31.24 52.34 53.95
N VAL A 1162 -31.63 53.41 54.66
CA VAL A 1162 -30.79 54.59 54.90
C VAL A 1162 -29.49 54.21 55.60
N LYS A 1163 -29.56 53.41 56.68
CA LYS A 1163 -28.38 52.99 57.45
C LYS A 1163 -27.37 52.19 56.62
N LEU A 1164 -27.85 51.38 55.69
CA LEU A 1164 -27.01 50.56 54.81
C LEU A 1164 -26.52 51.31 53.56
N THR A 1165 -26.97 52.54 53.34
CA THR A 1165 -26.57 53.34 52.18
C THR A 1165 -25.31 54.17 52.51
N PRO A 1166 -24.23 54.06 51.72
CA PRO A 1166 -23.01 54.84 51.97
C PRO A 1166 -23.25 56.36 51.90
N PRO A 1167 -22.53 57.16 52.72
CA PRO A 1167 -22.54 58.62 52.60
C PRO A 1167 -22.14 59.06 51.18
N GLY A 1168 -22.94 59.91 50.54
CA GLY A 1168 -22.70 60.40 49.18
C GLY A 1168 -23.30 59.56 48.05
N HIS A 1169 -23.96 58.43 48.35
CA HIS A 1169 -24.69 57.66 47.34
C HIS A 1169 -25.86 58.47 46.75
N VAL A 1170 -26.05 58.42 45.42
CA VAL A 1170 -27.06 59.23 44.69
C VAL A 1170 -28.49 59.03 45.18
N ASP A 1171 -28.85 57.82 45.60
CA ASP A 1171 -30.19 57.49 46.14
C ASP A 1171 -30.36 57.77 47.65
N LEU A 1172 -29.33 58.22 48.35
CA LEU A 1172 -29.46 58.48 49.80
C LEU A 1172 -30.51 59.57 50.09
N PRO A 1173 -30.58 60.70 49.36
CA PRO A 1173 -31.62 61.71 49.56
C PRO A 1173 -33.04 61.19 49.32
N SER A 1174 -33.28 60.39 48.26
CA SER A 1174 -34.61 59.85 47.97
C SER A 1174 -35.06 58.86 49.07
N ARG A 1175 -34.14 58.06 49.62
CA ARG A 1175 -34.42 57.19 50.77
C ARG A 1175 -34.79 57.98 52.03
N PHE A 1176 -34.11 59.10 52.29
CA PHE A 1176 -34.48 60.01 53.38
C PHE A 1176 -35.85 60.67 53.15
N ILE A 1177 -36.19 61.02 51.91
CA ILE A 1177 -37.52 61.54 51.56
C ILE A 1177 -38.59 60.50 51.86
N ASN A 1178 -38.41 59.25 51.42
CA ASN A 1178 -39.39 58.18 51.68
C ASN A 1178 -39.58 57.93 53.18
N LEU A 1179 -38.47 57.91 53.95
CA LEU A 1179 -38.52 57.82 55.41
C LEU A 1179 -39.28 59.01 56.02
N GLY A 1180 -38.96 60.25 55.62
CA GLY A 1180 -39.63 61.45 56.11
C GLY A 1180 -41.12 61.50 55.77
N THR A 1181 -41.50 61.05 54.57
CA THR A 1181 -42.91 60.95 54.15
C THR A 1181 -43.67 59.95 55.00
N SER A 1182 -43.06 58.80 55.33
CA SER A 1182 -43.71 57.80 56.19
C SER A 1182 -43.99 58.32 57.61
N PHE A 1183 -43.13 59.18 58.18
CA PHE A 1183 -43.37 59.82 59.48
C PHE A 1183 -44.49 60.87 59.48
N LYS A 1184 -44.84 61.44 58.33
CA LYS A 1184 -45.89 62.47 58.20
C LYS A 1184 -47.31 61.89 58.15
N GLN A 1185 -47.46 60.56 58.13
CA GLN A 1185 -48.77 59.93 57.99
C GLN A 1185 -49.63 60.08 59.27
N PRO A 1186 -50.94 60.41 59.16
CA PRO A 1186 -51.79 60.82 60.29
C PRO A 1186 -51.94 59.79 61.42
N ALA A 1187 -51.76 58.49 61.15
CA ALA A 1187 -51.98 57.42 62.12
C ALA A 1187 -50.94 57.37 63.27
N LEU A 1188 -49.76 57.98 63.09
CA LEU A 1188 -48.75 58.07 64.16
C LEU A 1188 -49.18 58.99 65.32
N LEU A 1189 -50.10 59.94 65.07
CA LEU A 1189 -50.69 60.77 66.12
C LEU A 1189 -51.66 59.99 67.02
N VAL A 1190 -52.21 58.87 66.55
CA VAL A 1190 -53.15 58.03 67.33
C VAL A 1190 -52.41 57.02 68.19
N LEU A 1191 -51.32 56.42 67.68
CA LEU A 1191 -50.48 55.49 68.45
C LEU A 1191 -49.71 56.19 69.59
N HIS A 1192 -49.31 57.47 69.41
CA HIS A 1192 -48.69 58.25 70.48
C HIS A 1192 -49.66 58.70 71.59
N GLN A 1193 -50.98 58.47 71.44
CA GLN A 1193 -51.96 58.72 72.51
C GLN A 1193 -52.33 57.46 73.31
N SER A 1194 -51.80 56.28 72.95
CA SER A 1194 -52.10 55.01 73.61
C SER A 1194 -50.91 54.33 74.30
N ASP A 1195 -49.76 55.01 74.42
CA ASP A 1195 -48.65 54.62 75.32
C ASP A 1195 -48.48 55.66 76.45
#